data_AF-A0A1Z9ISA2-F1
#
_entry.id   AF-A0A1Z9ISA2-F1
#
_cell.length_a   1.000
_cell.length_b   1.000
_cell.length_c   1.000
_cell.angle_alpha   90.00
_cell.angle_beta   90.00
_cell.angle_gamma   90.00
#
_symmetry.space_group_name_H-M   'P 1'
#
loop_
_entity.id
_entity.type
_entity.pdbx_description
1 polymer ?
#
loop_
_entity_poly.entity_id
_entity_poly.type
_entity_poly.pdbx_seq_one_letter_code
_entity_poly.pdbx_strand_id
1 'polypeptide(L)'
;MSYPFQNNFLRIKLLFLLISSLYSFSISGFIKDAKDGEPIPFTTATISYLDSDKILKGTTADIDGYYILTNVDRGEYNLNISIIGYQIYNQLITIDSDNKRINVNLTAEAINFNEVSISSERTRFEENVEVSRINISSEEIKMIPAFVESDIFRTLQYFPSVTSANDFNAALIVRGGSPDENLILLDGTQIYNPYHVGGIFSTFNADLISDTEFLAGGFPAQYGNRLSSVLSITSKEGNSKKGRLPESWKIKKYWDYNDVKADVSLLSSKISAQGPIYKGSWILTGRRTYFDTFVTAFNRIQENDNPFIYYFWDTHFKIQTTPFKYNKFIYSQFNGSDDLKVDINSDDFPSVKFDWNWINNTKSLAWNYFPNSNFTIQTILSKTEYNFDVGFEIDFSSIQDDVDEYCEENDSIPNDTTFIADLNYILDNNVRDISLNQDIKYFVNDKLDLEFGWESKFLKMTYSEEFADQQTYNNNENPNINSGYLKSLYKPNPILSFDLGLRVSKSSYYSNTIFDPRIGIKYMANSDLALKFMWGKFSQFMFTINQDEELLRLVDFWQAIGKNQLPQANQHFVLGLEYWISDGNIFTMEMYYKPYSTLYDLSVVYTDVTDESSFFTSGEGQNSGIELLYQFNNNKINGWVGYSYSFVNREIDLNKDGIIQEKSENYPSNYSKPHSMNFVLNYKLSEKKNTFLGFTGVLSSGAPYTPVIGKSFYTSAEQYGSLEQPYAYLSNIYGSKNSTRYPMYFRADVSLTRDGRIFKKPVQWKFQVVNITNNFNVLFYNWNHYSSPSKVSAVSMFPLILTFGVNFEL
;
A
#
# COMPACT_ATOMS: atom_id res chain seq x y z
N MET A 1 -56.00 -9.96 -20.77
CA MET A 1 -55.39 -11.14 -21.45
C MET A 1 -54.54 -10.63 -22.61
N SER A 2 -53.25 -10.43 -22.35
CA SER A 2 -52.18 -10.01 -23.27
C SER A 2 -51.00 -9.67 -22.33
N TYR A 3 -49.79 -10.23 -22.37
CA TYR A 3 -48.90 -10.63 -23.47
C TYR A 3 -47.92 -11.74 -22.98
N PRO A 4 -47.82 -12.92 -23.65
CA PRO A 4 -46.69 -13.84 -23.44
C PRO A 4 -45.58 -13.70 -24.50
N PHE A 5 -45.66 -12.71 -25.41
CA PHE A 5 -44.74 -12.61 -26.54
C PHE A 5 -43.39 -11.93 -26.25
N GLN A 6 -43.24 -11.15 -25.18
CA GLN A 6 -41.97 -10.47 -24.88
C GLN A 6 -40.89 -11.40 -24.27
N ASN A 7 -41.28 -12.39 -23.45
CA ASN A 7 -40.31 -13.30 -22.81
C ASN A 7 -39.69 -14.33 -23.77
N ASN A 8 -40.40 -14.73 -24.82
CA ASN A 8 -39.86 -15.63 -25.84
C ASN A 8 -38.87 -14.91 -26.77
N PHE A 9 -39.06 -13.62 -27.04
CA PHE A 9 -38.12 -12.85 -27.85
C PHE A 9 -36.78 -12.63 -27.14
N LEU A 10 -36.79 -12.43 -25.82
CA LEU A 10 -35.57 -12.31 -25.01
C LEU A 10 -34.80 -13.63 -24.93
N ARG A 11 -35.51 -14.76 -24.73
CA ARG A 11 -34.91 -16.10 -24.74
C ARG A 11 -34.34 -16.49 -26.10
N ILE A 12 -35.03 -16.15 -27.20
CA ILE A 12 -34.55 -16.41 -28.56
C ILE A 12 -33.35 -15.52 -28.90
N LYS A 13 -33.30 -14.26 -28.46
CA LYS A 13 -32.09 -13.42 -28.60
C LYS A 13 -30.92 -13.92 -27.76
N LEU A 14 -31.15 -14.39 -26.53
CA LEU A 14 -30.12 -15.03 -25.72
C LEU A 14 -29.58 -16.31 -26.39
N LEU A 15 -30.48 -17.12 -26.96
CA LEU A 15 -30.09 -18.33 -27.70
C LEU A 15 -29.33 -17.98 -28.99
N PHE A 16 -29.72 -16.94 -29.71
CA PHE A 16 -29.01 -16.48 -30.92
C PHE A 16 -27.63 -15.89 -30.61
N LEU A 17 -27.49 -15.13 -29.52
CA LEU A 17 -26.19 -14.65 -29.02
C LEU A 17 -25.26 -15.80 -28.62
N LEU A 18 -25.81 -16.85 -27.98
CA LEU A 18 -25.10 -18.09 -27.65
C LEU A 18 -24.72 -18.93 -28.90
N ILE A 19 -25.49 -18.83 -29.99
CA ILE A 19 -25.21 -19.55 -31.23
C ILE A 19 -24.18 -18.80 -32.11
N SER A 20 -24.16 -17.46 -32.10
CA SER A 20 -23.12 -16.70 -32.82
C SER A 20 -21.71 -16.89 -32.24
N SER A 21 -21.58 -17.20 -30.95
CA SER A 21 -20.29 -17.55 -30.33
C SER A 21 -19.75 -18.94 -30.72
N LEU A 22 -20.51 -19.75 -31.48
CA LEU A 22 -20.08 -21.07 -31.95
C LEU A 22 -19.27 -21.03 -33.27
N TYR A 23 -19.23 -19.88 -33.97
CA TYR A 23 -18.55 -19.76 -35.28
C TYR A 23 -17.32 -18.84 -35.26
N SER A 24 -16.97 -18.26 -34.11
CA SER A 24 -15.87 -17.32 -33.97
C SER A 24 -14.72 -17.93 -33.16
N PHE A 25 -13.49 -17.63 -33.55
CA PHE A 25 -12.28 -18.15 -32.90
C PHE A 25 -11.69 -17.12 -31.94
N SER A 26 -10.66 -17.52 -31.20
CA SER A 26 -9.90 -16.62 -30.34
C SER A 26 -8.41 -16.75 -30.60
N ILE A 27 -7.72 -15.64 -30.44
CA ILE A 27 -6.26 -15.58 -30.39
C ILE A 27 -5.89 -15.28 -28.94
N SER A 28 -4.98 -16.06 -28.38
CA SER A 28 -4.52 -15.86 -27.00
C SER A 28 -3.04 -16.16 -26.87
N GLY A 29 -2.40 -15.76 -25.79
CA GLY A 29 -0.98 -16.09 -25.59
C GLY A 29 -0.37 -15.38 -24.41
N PHE A 30 0.89 -15.72 -24.12
CA PHE A 30 1.70 -14.99 -23.14
C PHE A 30 2.72 -14.09 -23.83
N ILE A 31 2.89 -12.89 -23.30
CA ILE A 31 3.90 -11.92 -23.73
C ILE A 31 4.96 -11.84 -22.64
N LYS A 32 6.20 -12.10 -23.02
CA LYS A 32 7.34 -12.14 -22.11
C LYS A 32 8.54 -11.38 -22.67
N ASP A 33 9.45 -10.98 -21.79
CA ASP A 33 10.72 -10.40 -22.21
C ASP A 33 11.65 -11.49 -22.80
N ALA A 34 12.26 -11.21 -23.94
CA ALA A 34 13.23 -12.07 -24.58
C ALA A 34 14.51 -12.26 -23.74
N LYS A 35 14.92 -11.23 -22.98
CA LYS A 35 16.15 -11.12 -22.17
C LYS A 35 16.10 -11.92 -20.87
N ASP A 36 14.99 -11.91 -20.14
CA ASP A 36 14.88 -12.59 -18.83
C ASP A 36 13.63 -13.50 -18.71
N GLY A 37 12.63 -13.31 -19.56
CA GLY A 37 11.43 -14.15 -19.60
C GLY A 37 10.40 -13.78 -18.53
N GLU A 38 10.57 -12.63 -17.90
CA GLU A 38 9.52 -11.97 -17.12
C GLU A 38 8.29 -11.76 -18.01
N PRO A 39 7.06 -11.94 -17.47
CA PRO A 39 5.87 -11.44 -18.12
C PRO A 39 5.94 -9.93 -18.33
N ILE A 40 5.39 -9.44 -19.43
CA ILE A 40 5.27 -8.00 -19.66
C ILE A 40 3.79 -7.62 -19.53
N PRO A 41 3.35 -7.24 -18.31
CA PRO A 41 1.95 -6.96 -18.03
C PRO A 41 1.49 -5.71 -18.77
N PHE A 42 0.18 -5.58 -18.98
CA PHE A 42 -0.44 -4.44 -19.65
C PHE A 42 0.04 -4.19 -21.10
N THR A 43 0.71 -5.16 -21.72
CA THR A 43 1.08 -5.09 -23.12
C THR A 43 -0.16 -5.07 -24.01
N THR A 44 -0.18 -4.20 -25.00
CA THR A 44 -1.28 -4.13 -25.96
C THR A 44 -1.09 -5.17 -27.06
N ALA A 45 -2.13 -5.95 -27.34
CA ALA A 45 -2.21 -6.89 -28.45
C ALA A 45 -3.38 -6.50 -29.36
N THR A 46 -3.12 -6.25 -30.64
CA THR A 46 -4.11 -5.81 -31.63
C THR A 46 -4.05 -6.64 -32.89
N ILE A 47 -5.17 -6.71 -33.61
CA ILE A 47 -5.24 -7.29 -34.95
C ILE A 47 -5.73 -6.26 -35.96
N SER A 48 -5.15 -6.29 -37.16
CA SER A 48 -5.59 -5.51 -38.33
C SER A 48 -5.64 -6.37 -39.59
N TYR A 49 -6.32 -5.90 -40.64
CA TYR A 49 -6.31 -6.58 -41.94
C TYR A 49 -4.96 -6.36 -42.65
N LEU A 50 -4.62 -7.26 -43.59
CA LEU A 50 -3.35 -7.23 -44.33
C LEU A 50 -3.03 -5.89 -45.01
N ASP A 51 -4.06 -5.26 -45.58
CA ASP A 51 -3.95 -4.02 -46.37
C ASP A 51 -4.37 -2.77 -45.58
N SER A 52 -4.45 -2.85 -44.24
CA SER A 52 -4.88 -1.72 -43.41
C SER A 52 -4.16 -1.65 -42.07
N ASP A 53 -3.64 -0.48 -41.74
CA ASP A 53 -3.13 -0.16 -40.39
C ASP A 53 -4.25 0.14 -39.40
N LYS A 54 -5.52 0.11 -39.85
CA LYS A 54 -6.66 0.32 -38.95
C LYS A 54 -6.81 -0.89 -38.05
N ILE A 55 -6.64 -0.66 -36.75
CA ILE A 55 -6.89 -1.64 -35.70
C ILE A 55 -8.35 -2.10 -35.81
N LEU A 56 -8.54 -3.41 -36.03
CA LEU A 56 -9.84 -4.05 -36.02
C LEU A 56 -10.29 -4.30 -34.58
N LYS A 57 -9.35 -4.81 -33.77
CA LYS A 57 -9.60 -5.22 -32.40
C LYS A 57 -8.32 -5.15 -31.57
N GLY A 58 -8.46 -4.80 -30.29
CA GLY A 58 -7.37 -4.74 -29.32
C GLY A 58 -7.74 -5.39 -27.99
N THR A 59 -6.72 -5.72 -27.23
CA THR A 59 -6.82 -6.16 -25.83
C THR A 59 -5.54 -5.77 -25.10
N THR A 60 -5.60 -5.76 -23.77
CA THR A 60 -4.45 -5.51 -22.90
C THR A 60 -4.16 -6.79 -22.13
N ALA A 61 -2.88 -7.17 -22.10
CA ALA A 61 -2.42 -8.35 -21.36
C ALA A 61 -2.60 -8.15 -19.85
N ASP A 62 -2.93 -9.23 -19.14
CA ASP A 62 -3.01 -9.24 -17.69
C ASP A 62 -1.61 -9.25 -17.02
N ILE A 63 -1.60 -9.39 -15.70
CA ILE A 63 -0.38 -9.36 -14.89
C ILE A 63 0.57 -10.54 -15.16
N ASP A 64 0.06 -11.65 -15.70
CA ASP A 64 0.83 -12.81 -16.15
C ASP A 64 1.33 -12.64 -17.60
N GLY A 65 1.10 -11.46 -18.21
CA GLY A 65 1.36 -11.19 -19.61
C GLY A 65 0.41 -11.96 -20.53
N TYR A 66 -0.71 -12.49 -20.02
CA TYR A 66 -1.67 -13.25 -20.82
C TYR A 66 -2.64 -12.29 -21.53
N TYR A 67 -2.74 -12.42 -22.86
CA TYR A 67 -3.67 -11.65 -23.67
C TYR A 67 -4.68 -12.57 -24.37
N ILE A 68 -5.84 -12.01 -24.69
CA ILE A 68 -6.92 -12.69 -25.39
C ILE A 68 -7.72 -11.74 -26.28
N LEU A 69 -7.85 -12.11 -27.55
CA LEU A 69 -8.76 -11.54 -28.53
C LEU A 69 -9.86 -12.57 -28.81
N THR A 70 -11.06 -12.35 -28.29
CA THR A 70 -12.27 -13.16 -28.54
C THR A 70 -12.84 -12.94 -29.94
N ASN A 71 -13.90 -13.67 -30.31
CA ASN A 71 -14.69 -13.51 -31.53
C ASN A 71 -13.97 -13.05 -32.81
N VAL A 72 -12.84 -13.67 -33.14
CA VAL A 72 -12.10 -13.39 -34.36
C VAL A 72 -12.64 -14.28 -35.48
N ASP A 73 -13.09 -13.65 -36.57
CA ASP A 73 -13.58 -14.35 -37.75
C ASP A 73 -12.46 -15.07 -38.51
N ARG A 74 -12.82 -16.05 -39.34
CA ARG A 74 -11.86 -16.71 -40.23
C ARG A 74 -11.24 -15.70 -41.21
N GLY A 75 -9.93 -15.77 -41.38
CA GLY A 75 -9.20 -14.86 -42.26
C GLY A 75 -7.72 -14.75 -41.93
N GLU A 76 -7.06 -13.85 -42.65
CA GLU A 76 -5.66 -13.48 -42.44
C GLU A 76 -5.59 -12.10 -41.79
N TYR A 77 -4.80 -12.00 -40.72
CA TYR A 77 -4.64 -10.78 -39.93
C TYR A 77 -3.17 -10.53 -39.63
N ASN A 78 -2.82 -9.27 -39.42
CA ASN A 78 -1.57 -8.88 -38.80
C ASN A 78 -1.79 -8.76 -37.28
N LEU A 79 -1.16 -9.63 -36.50
CA LEU A 79 -1.10 -9.52 -35.04
C LEU A 79 0.05 -8.57 -34.67
N ASN A 80 -0.31 -7.45 -34.05
CA ASN A 80 0.62 -6.45 -33.56
C ASN A 80 0.62 -6.45 -32.03
N ILE A 81 1.80 -6.62 -31.43
CA ILE A 81 1.99 -6.59 -29.98
C ILE A 81 3.02 -5.52 -29.64
N SER A 82 2.67 -4.62 -28.72
CA SER A 82 3.48 -3.43 -28.43
C SER A 82 3.33 -2.96 -26.98
N ILE A 83 4.45 -2.57 -26.35
CA ILE A 83 4.54 -1.89 -25.04
C ILE A 83 5.84 -1.11 -24.92
N ILE A 84 5.84 -0.06 -24.10
CA ILE A 84 6.96 0.85 -23.83
C ILE A 84 8.24 0.06 -23.53
N GLY A 85 9.35 0.46 -24.16
CA GLY A 85 10.66 -0.13 -23.93
C GLY A 85 10.97 -1.39 -24.76
N TYR A 86 10.02 -1.85 -25.59
CA TYR A 86 10.15 -3.06 -26.39
C TYR A 86 9.92 -2.82 -27.89
N GLN A 87 10.53 -3.66 -28.73
CA GLN A 87 10.27 -3.71 -30.16
C GLN A 87 8.84 -4.16 -30.45
N ILE A 88 8.18 -3.52 -31.41
CA ILE A 88 6.86 -3.97 -31.90
C ILE A 88 7.02 -5.35 -32.53
N TYR A 89 6.20 -6.30 -32.08
CA TYR A 89 6.09 -7.60 -32.70
C TYR A 89 4.95 -7.59 -33.71
N ASN A 90 5.24 -7.88 -34.97
CA ASN A 90 4.25 -8.02 -36.04
C ASN A 90 4.36 -9.43 -36.65
N GLN A 91 3.25 -10.16 -36.66
CA GLN A 91 3.17 -11.48 -37.28
C GLN A 91 1.87 -11.62 -38.09
N LEU A 92 1.98 -12.10 -39.33
CA LEU A 92 0.85 -12.56 -40.11
C LEU A 92 0.31 -13.88 -39.54
N ILE A 93 -0.98 -13.90 -39.22
CA ILE A 93 -1.68 -15.03 -38.61
C ILE A 93 -2.91 -15.41 -39.44
N THR A 94 -3.12 -16.71 -39.62
CA THR A 94 -4.29 -17.25 -40.33
C THR A 94 -5.19 -17.99 -39.35
N ILE A 95 -6.48 -17.65 -39.36
CA ILE A 95 -7.53 -18.32 -38.58
C ILE A 95 -8.39 -19.17 -39.51
N ASP A 96 -8.21 -20.49 -39.39
CA ASP A 96 -8.88 -21.48 -40.24
C ASP A 96 -10.07 -22.14 -39.52
N SER A 97 -9.78 -22.95 -38.49
CA SER A 97 -10.77 -23.83 -37.84
C SER A 97 -10.66 -23.96 -36.33
N ASP A 98 -9.64 -23.35 -35.70
CA ASP A 98 -9.37 -23.54 -34.26
C ASP A 98 -8.84 -22.25 -33.61
N ASN A 99 -9.06 -22.14 -32.30
CA ASN A 99 -8.45 -21.10 -31.47
C ASN A 99 -6.91 -21.20 -31.56
N LYS A 100 -6.25 -20.05 -31.69
CA LYS A 100 -4.78 -19.99 -31.81
C LYS A 100 -4.18 -19.50 -30.50
N ARG A 101 -3.11 -20.18 -30.05
CA ARG A 101 -2.29 -19.73 -28.92
C ARG A 101 -0.89 -19.33 -29.39
N ILE A 102 -0.57 -18.04 -29.30
CA ILE A 102 0.66 -17.44 -29.82
C ILE A 102 1.40 -16.76 -28.68
N ASN A 103 2.41 -17.44 -28.13
CA ASN A 103 3.29 -16.85 -27.12
C ASN A 103 4.37 -16.01 -27.82
N VAL A 104 4.62 -14.82 -27.30
CA VAL A 104 5.53 -13.84 -27.90
C VAL A 104 6.61 -13.45 -26.90
N ASN A 105 7.86 -13.45 -27.37
CA ASN A 105 8.98 -12.89 -26.61
C ASN A 105 9.36 -11.55 -27.25
N LEU A 106 9.16 -10.45 -26.52
CA LEU A 106 9.52 -9.11 -26.97
C LEU A 106 10.96 -8.80 -26.62
N THR A 107 11.68 -8.16 -27.54
CA THR A 107 13.07 -7.74 -27.29
C THR A 107 13.06 -6.29 -26.80
N ALA A 108 13.72 -6.03 -25.67
CA ALA A 108 13.90 -4.67 -25.18
C ALA A 108 14.76 -3.87 -26.17
N GLU A 109 14.35 -2.65 -26.51
CA GLU A 109 15.06 -1.77 -27.44
C GLU A 109 15.26 -0.38 -26.83
N ALA A 110 16.47 0.17 -27.01
CA ALA A 110 16.79 1.55 -26.64
C ALA A 110 16.15 2.53 -27.64
N ILE A 111 14.83 2.68 -27.50
CA ILE A 111 14.01 3.85 -27.83
C ILE A 111 13.87 4.22 -29.31
N ASN A 112 12.65 4.01 -29.81
CA ASN A 112 11.83 5.10 -30.37
C ASN A 112 10.59 5.23 -29.46
N PHE A 113 10.62 6.19 -28.54
CA PHE A 113 9.71 6.27 -27.37
C PHE A 113 8.26 6.66 -27.74
N ASN A 114 8.06 7.32 -28.87
CA ASN A 114 6.80 7.98 -29.14
C ASN A 114 5.71 6.94 -29.40
N GLU A 115 5.77 6.21 -30.51
CA GLU A 115 4.61 5.49 -31.05
C GLU A 115 4.07 4.38 -30.13
N VAL A 116 4.95 3.70 -29.38
CA VAL A 116 4.60 2.51 -28.60
C VAL A 116 4.04 2.83 -27.21
N SER A 117 4.50 3.91 -26.58
CA SER A 117 3.92 4.41 -25.30
C SER A 117 2.51 4.90 -25.51
N ILE A 118 2.35 5.66 -26.59
CA ILE A 118 1.08 6.25 -27.00
C ILE A 118 0.06 5.14 -27.23
N SER A 119 0.39 4.09 -27.99
CA SER A 119 -0.58 3.02 -28.29
C SER A 119 -1.05 2.26 -27.05
N SER A 120 -0.16 2.01 -26.07
CA SER A 120 -0.49 1.26 -24.87
C SER A 120 -1.33 2.06 -23.88
N GLU A 121 -0.91 3.30 -23.59
CA GLU A 121 -1.69 4.23 -22.75
C GLU A 121 -3.03 4.55 -23.41
N ARG A 122 -3.07 4.66 -24.75
CA ARG A 122 -4.29 4.90 -25.50
C ARG A 122 -5.28 3.74 -25.39
N THR A 123 -4.80 2.51 -25.52
CA THR A 123 -5.63 1.32 -25.32
C THR A 123 -6.18 1.28 -23.89
N ARG A 124 -5.36 1.58 -22.88
CA ARG A 124 -5.82 1.71 -21.48
C ARG A 124 -6.92 2.77 -21.35
N PHE A 125 -6.72 3.93 -21.95
CA PHE A 125 -7.67 5.04 -21.97
C PHE A 125 -8.99 4.66 -22.64
N GLU A 126 -8.99 3.77 -23.63
CA GLU A 126 -10.20 3.32 -24.34
C GLU A 126 -10.89 2.13 -23.64
N GLU A 127 -10.12 1.18 -23.09
CA GLU A 127 -10.64 -0.10 -22.61
C GLU A 127 -11.03 -0.13 -21.12
N ASN A 128 -10.35 0.64 -20.25
CA ASN A 128 -10.56 0.56 -18.80
C ASN A 128 -11.73 1.45 -18.34
N VAL A 129 -12.57 0.91 -17.46
CA VAL A 129 -13.78 1.60 -16.95
C VAL A 129 -13.54 2.18 -15.56
N GLU A 130 -12.62 1.60 -14.79
CA GLU A 130 -12.36 2.01 -13.42
C GLU A 130 -11.90 3.47 -13.33
N VAL A 131 -12.45 4.16 -12.33
CA VAL A 131 -12.00 5.47 -11.86
C VAL A 131 -10.81 5.30 -10.92
N SER A 132 -10.03 6.37 -10.73
CA SER A 132 -9.01 6.42 -9.68
C SER A 132 -7.93 5.32 -9.77
N ARG A 133 -7.72 4.74 -10.95
CA ARG A 133 -6.72 3.69 -11.22
C ARG A 133 -5.39 4.32 -11.64
N ILE A 134 -4.32 3.94 -10.95
CA ILE A 134 -2.95 4.36 -11.22
C ILE A 134 -2.09 3.10 -11.32
N ASN A 135 -1.31 2.99 -12.38
CA ASN A 135 -0.32 1.93 -12.55
C ASN A 135 1.07 2.58 -12.50
N ILE A 136 1.98 1.99 -11.73
CA ILE A 136 3.35 2.48 -11.59
C ILE A 136 4.32 1.30 -11.71
N SER A 137 5.25 1.43 -12.64
CA SER A 137 6.32 0.48 -12.89
C SER A 137 7.48 0.60 -11.89
N SER A 138 8.31 -0.44 -11.79
CA SER A 138 9.56 -0.42 -11.01
C SER A 138 10.49 0.72 -11.43
N GLU A 139 10.55 1.00 -12.74
CA GLU A 139 11.38 2.03 -13.34
C GLU A 139 10.93 3.42 -12.89
N GLU A 140 9.62 3.71 -12.90
CA GLU A 140 9.07 4.99 -12.43
C GLU A 140 9.36 5.22 -10.95
N ILE A 141 9.17 4.20 -10.09
CA ILE A 141 9.46 4.28 -8.64
C ILE A 141 10.94 4.65 -8.41
N LYS A 142 11.86 4.11 -9.21
CA LYS A 142 13.30 4.33 -9.06
C LYS A 142 13.79 5.68 -9.59
N MET A 143 13.04 6.32 -10.48
CA MET A 143 13.40 7.65 -11.00
C MET A 143 13.07 8.77 -10.01
N ILE A 144 12.10 8.55 -9.12
CA ILE A 144 11.62 9.55 -8.17
C ILE A 144 12.62 9.73 -7.02
N PRO A 145 12.94 10.98 -6.62
CA PRO A 145 13.67 11.27 -5.39
C PRO A 145 13.07 10.55 -4.19
N ALA A 146 13.91 9.84 -3.43
CA ALA A 146 13.47 9.01 -2.33
C ALA A 146 14.15 9.41 -1.01
N PHE A 147 13.69 8.84 0.10
CA PHE A 147 14.34 8.97 1.40
C PHE A 147 15.26 7.76 1.60
N VAL A 148 16.56 7.94 1.34
CA VAL A 148 17.62 6.91 1.36
C VAL A 148 17.51 5.89 0.23
N GLU A 149 16.33 5.30 0.02
CA GLU A 149 16.06 4.28 -0.98
C GLU A 149 14.67 4.44 -1.62
N SER A 150 14.53 3.98 -2.86
CA SER A 150 13.26 4.04 -3.61
C SER A 150 12.17 3.23 -2.91
N ASP A 151 10.99 3.83 -2.79
CA ASP A 151 9.89 3.33 -1.96
C ASP A 151 8.54 3.59 -2.66
N ILE A 152 7.72 2.54 -2.83
CA ILE A 152 6.43 2.63 -3.51
C ILE A 152 5.40 3.44 -2.70
N PHE A 153 5.40 3.33 -1.38
CA PHE A 153 4.45 4.04 -0.54
C PHE A 153 4.69 5.55 -0.61
N ARG A 154 5.95 5.96 -0.50
CA ARG A 154 6.35 7.37 -0.66
C ARG A 154 6.12 7.88 -2.07
N THR A 155 6.28 7.02 -3.08
CA THR A 155 5.95 7.35 -4.47
C THR A 155 4.46 7.67 -4.62
N LEU A 156 3.59 6.85 -4.02
CA LEU A 156 2.14 7.04 -4.08
C LEU A 156 1.69 8.35 -3.39
N GLN A 157 2.40 8.79 -2.35
CA GLN A 157 2.12 10.06 -1.66
C GLN A 157 2.29 11.31 -2.55
N TYR A 158 2.91 11.20 -3.73
CA TYR A 158 2.98 12.28 -4.70
C TYR A 158 1.76 12.36 -5.62
N PHE A 159 0.77 11.47 -5.52
CA PHE A 159 -0.51 11.59 -6.22
C PHE A 159 -1.53 12.40 -5.40
N PRO A 160 -2.44 13.14 -6.04
CA PRO A 160 -3.37 14.04 -5.34
C PRO A 160 -4.33 13.32 -4.39
N SER A 161 -4.63 12.04 -4.65
CA SER A 161 -5.54 11.21 -3.85
C SER A 161 -4.92 10.68 -2.56
N VAL A 162 -3.61 10.82 -2.39
CA VAL A 162 -2.83 10.22 -1.30
C VAL A 162 -2.11 11.32 -0.52
N THR A 163 -2.20 11.25 0.79
CA THR A 163 -1.48 12.13 1.71
C THR A 163 -0.71 11.31 2.73
N SER A 164 0.27 11.94 3.39
CA SER A 164 0.94 11.40 4.57
C SER A 164 0.54 12.19 5.81
N ALA A 165 0.64 11.58 6.99
CA ALA A 165 0.45 12.30 8.25
C ALA A 165 1.58 13.32 8.44
N ASN A 166 2.82 12.86 8.28
CA ASN A 166 4.07 13.61 8.40
C ASN A 166 5.20 12.94 7.59
N ASP A 167 6.43 13.47 7.65
CA ASP A 167 7.58 12.95 6.89
C ASP A 167 8.07 11.55 7.35
N PHE A 168 7.88 11.23 8.62
CA PHE A 168 8.31 9.98 9.24
C PHE A 168 7.32 8.83 9.06
N ASN A 169 6.19 9.07 8.38
CA ASN A 169 5.12 8.10 8.19
C ASN A 169 4.83 7.86 6.70
N ALA A 170 5.09 6.63 6.23
CA ALA A 170 4.87 6.15 4.87
C ALA A 170 3.47 5.57 4.66
N ALA A 171 2.64 5.50 5.70
CA ALA A 171 1.27 5.02 5.58
C ALA A 171 0.47 5.86 4.58
N LEU A 172 -0.41 5.18 3.85
CA LEU A 172 -1.25 5.81 2.83
C LEU A 172 -2.52 6.35 3.49
N ILE A 173 -2.72 7.65 3.44
CA ILE A 173 -4.00 8.26 3.79
C ILE A 173 -4.68 8.62 2.47
N VAL A 174 -5.63 7.79 2.08
CA VAL A 174 -6.29 7.89 0.76
C VAL A 174 -7.65 8.54 0.94
N ARG A 175 -7.84 9.73 0.36
CA ARG A 175 -9.09 10.51 0.47
C ARG A 175 -9.61 10.64 1.91
N GLY A 176 -8.69 10.81 2.87
CA GLY A 176 -8.98 10.99 4.30
C GLY A 176 -9.34 9.73 5.08
N GLY A 177 -9.22 8.54 4.47
CA GLY A 177 -9.38 7.29 5.21
C GLY A 177 -8.13 6.90 6.00
N SER A 178 -8.33 6.21 7.12
CA SER A 178 -7.24 5.74 7.97
C SER A 178 -6.35 4.68 7.26
N PRO A 179 -5.08 4.54 7.64
CA PRO A 179 -4.16 3.54 7.07
C PRO A 179 -4.70 2.11 6.96
N ASP A 180 -5.47 1.67 7.95
CA ASP A 180 -6.07 0.33 8.04
C ASP A 180 -7.18 0.08 7.02
N GLU A 181 -7.74 1.15 6.45
CA GLU A 181 -8.77 1.09 5.40
C GLU A 181 -8.21 0.74 4.02
N ASN A 182 -6.88 0.67 3.85
CA ASN A 182 -6.25 0.33 2.58
C ASN A 182 -5.96 -1.17 2.49
N LEU A 183 -6.30 -1.79 1.35
CA LEU A 183 -5.90 -3.18 1.04
C LEU A 183 -4.51 -3.18 0.45
N ILE A 184 -3.54 -3.86 1.07
CA ILE A 184 -2.19 -3.97 0.53
C ILE A 184 -1.94 -5.45 0.22
N LEU A 185 -1.68 -5.75 -1.05
CA LEU A 185 -1.46 -7.10 -1.55
C LEU A 185 -0.05 -7.22 -2.15
N LEU A 186 0.65 -8.31 -1.84
CA LEU A 186 1.85 -8.77 -2.55
C LEU A 186 1.55 -10.12 -3.20
N ASP A 187 1.64 -10.18 -4.53
CA ASP A 187 1.29 -11.38 -5.30
C ASP A 187 -0.10 -11.93 -4.93
N GLY A 188 -1.08 -11.04 -4.77
CA GLY A 188 -2.45 -11.38 -4.38
C GLY A 188 -2.65 -11.72 -2.90
N THR A 189 -1.59 -11.67 -2.07
CA THR A 189 -1.66 -11.99 -0.64
C THR A 189 -1.63 -10.73 0.23
N GLN A 190 -2.54 -10.65 1.20
CA GLN A 190 -2.63 -9.49 2.08
C GLN A 190 -1.45 -9.40 3.06
N ILE A 191 -0.88 -8.19 3.16
CA ILE A 191 0.16 -7.83 4.12
C ILE A 191 -0.37 -6.77 5.09
N TYR A 192 -0.17 -6.99 6.38
CA TYR A 192 -0.59 -6.10 7.46
C TYR A 192 0.55 -5.15 7.86
N ASN A 193 0.24 -3.85 8.05
CA ASN A 193 1.19 -2.83 8.51
C ASN A 193 2.60 -2.94 7.87
N PRO A 194 2.76 -2.87 6.53
CA PRO A 194 4.02 -3.18 5.83
C PRO A 194 5.06 -2.04 5.94
N TYR A 195 5.38 -1.63 7.15
CA TYR A 195 6.29 -0.53 7.43
C TYR A 195 7.31 -0.91 8.51
N HIS A 196 8.54 -0.41 8.36
CA HIS A 196 9.59 -0.46 9.38
C HIS A 196 9.67 0.87 10.14
N VAL A 197 10.08 0.79 11.41
CA VAL A 197 10.17 1.87 12.41
C VAL A 197 9.24 3.01 12.12
N GLY A 198 8.04 2.87 12.63
CA GLY A 198 7.14 3.99 12.72
C GLY A 198 6.51 4.46 11.42
N GLY A 199 6.72 3.71 10.33
CA GLY A 199 6.36 4.19 9.00
C GLY A 199 7.50 4.83 8.22
N ILE A 200 8.75 4.87 8.69
CA ILE A 200 9.80 5.60 7.95
C ILE A 200 10.15 4.91 6.62
N PHE A 201 10.19 3.57 6.61
CA PHE A 201 10.48 2.78 5.41
C PHE A 201 9.34 1.81 5.14
N SER A 202 8.92 1.62 3.90
CA SER A 202 8.08 0.46 3.55
C SER A 202 8.90 -0.81 3.52
N THR A 203 8.24 -1.94 3.75
CA THR A 203 8.86 -3.28 3.68
C THR A 203 9.17 -3.73 2.26
N PHE A 204 8.67 -3.01 1.25
CA PHE A 204 8.77 -3.42 -0.15
C PHE A 204 10.02 -2.86 -0.82
N ASN A 205 10.84 -3.76 -1.33
CA ASN A 205 11.99 -3.38 -2.15
C ASN A 205 11.54 -3.07 -3.59
N ALA A 206 11.73 -1.82 -4.04
CA ALA A 206 11.42 -1.41 -5.41
C ALA A 206 12.11 -2.25 -6.50
N ASP A 207 13.26 -2.88 -6.21
CA ASP A 207 13.96 -3.75 -7.16
C ASP A 207 13.23 -5.06 -7.47
N LEU A 208 12.42 -5.52 -6.52
CA LEU A 208 11.63 -6.75 -6.62
C LEU A 208 10.30 -6.52 -7.35
N ILE A 209 9.75 -5.32 -7.26
CA ILE A 209 8.48 -4.96 -7.89
C ILE A 209 8.63 -5.11 -9.40
N SER A 210 7.68 -5.82 -10.01
CA SER A 210 7.48 -5.86 -11.46
C SER A 210 6.50 -4.75 -11.85
N ASP A 211 5.35 -4.73 -11.19
CA ASP A 211 4.30 -3.74 -11.41
C ASP A 211 3.53 -3.45 -10.12
N THR A 212 2.94 -2.25 -10.07
CA THR A 212 1.99 -1.88 -9.02
C THR A 212 0.72 -1.31 -9.62
N GLU A 213 -0.40 -1.76 -9.07
CA GLU A 213 -1.72 -1.25 -9.36
C GLU A 213 -2.30 -0.63 -8.11
N PHE A 214 -2.64 0.66 -8.19
CA PHE A 214 -3.23 1.42 -7.11
C PHE A 214 -4.62 1.94 -7.51
N LEU A 215 -5.63 1.61 -6.72
CA LEU A 215 -7.00 2.07 -6.85
C LEU A 215 -7.32 3.01 -5.68
N ALA A 216 -7.33 4.32 -5.92
CA ALA A 216 -7.54 5.34 -4.87
C ALA A 216 -9.02 5.48 -4.41
N GLY A 217 -9.83 4.47 -4.68
CA GLY A 217 -11.24 4.39 -4.35
C GLY A 217 -12.02 3.69 -5.45
N GLY A 218 -13.25 3.31 -5.14
CA GLY A 218 -14.17 2.78 -6.13
C GLY A 218 -13.77 1.44 -6.73
N PHE A 219 -13.04 0.63 -5.98
CA PHE A 219 -12.41 -0.58 -6.49
C PHE A 219 -13.42 -1.72 -6.81
N PRO A 220 -13.13 -2.61 -7.78
CA PRO A 220 -14.04 -3.67 -8.23
C PRO A 220 -14.37 -4.74 -7.18
N ALA A 221 -15.50 -5.43 -7.35
CA ALA A 221 -16.10 -6.37 -6.37
C ALA A 221 -15.21 -7.54 -5.94
N GLN A 222 -14.19 -7.89 -6.73
CA GLN A 222 -13.17 -8.87 -6.37
C GLN A 222 -12.42 -8.50 -5.07
N TYR A 223 -12.22 -7.20 -4.82
CA TYR A 223 -11.62 -6.69 -3.60
C TYR A 223 -12.68 -6.36 -2.54
N GLY A 224 -12.39 -6.62 -1.26
CA GLY A 224 -13.28 -6.31 -0.15
C GLY A 224 -12.55 -6.22 1.18
N ASN A 225 -13.31 -6.15 2.27
CA ASN A 225 -12.80 -6.05 3.64
C ASN A 225 -11.89 -4.82 3.89
N ARG A 226 -12.12 -3.75 3.12
CA ARG A 226 -11.39 -2.47 3.14
C ARG A 226 -12.31 -1.34 2.69
N LEU A 227 -11.98 -0.13 3.09
CA LEU A 227 -12.84 1.04 2.98
C LEU A 227 -12.27 2.18 2.13
N SER A 228 -10.97 2.18 1.81
CA SER A 228 -10.33 3.33 1.14
C SER A 228 -9.77 3.01 -0.22
N SER A 229 -8.80 2.10 -0.29
CA SER A 229 -8.02 1.86 -1.49
C SER A 229 -7.59 0.41 -1.62
N VAL A 230 -7.06 0.07 -2.80
CA VAL A 230 -6.34 -1.19 -3.03
C VAL A 230 -4.97 -0.85 -3.64
N LEU A 231 -3.91 -1.38 -3.04
CA LEU A 231 -2.56 -1.39 -3.58
C LEU A 231 -2.17 -2.85 -3.83
N SER A 232 -2.13 -3.24 -5.10
CA SER A 232 -1.71 -4.57 -5.55
C SER A 232 -0.30 -4.50 -6.12
N ILE A 233 0.65 -5.13 -5.44
CA ILE A 233 2.06 -5.19 -5.82
C ILE A 233 2.34 -6.58 -6.38
N THR A 234 2.87 -6.64 -7.60
CA THR A 234 3.35 -7.88 -8.19
C THR A 234 4.85 -7.92 -8.19
N SER A 235 5.42 -8.99 -7.64
CA SER A 235 6.86 -9.20 -7.65
C SER A 235 7.33 -9.88 -8.93
N LYS A 236 8.59 -9.64 -9.31
CA LYS A 236 9.26 -10.30 -10.45
C LYS A 236 9.25 -11.82 -10.32
N GLU A 237 9.20 -12.51 -11.44
CA GLU A 237 9.21 -13.98 -11.52
C GLU A 237 10.60 -14.59 -11.44
N GLY A 238 11.65 -13.78 -11.63
CA GLY A 238 13.01 -14.21 -11.80
C GLY A 238 13.36 -14.49 -13.26
N ASN A 239 14.66 -14.44 -13.56
CA ASN A 239 15.16 -14.64 -14.92
C ASN A 239 15.21 -16.14 -15.31
N SER A 240 14.30 -16.54 -16.19
CA SER A 240 14.13 -17.89 -16.73
C SER A 240 15.09 -18.26 -17.88
N LYS A 241 15.96 -17.35 -18.32
CA LYS A 241 16.93 -17.61 -19.40
C LYS A 241 18.20 -18.27 -18.87
N LYS A 242 19.13 -18.56 -19.78
CA LYS A 242 20.33 -19.39 -19.55
C LYS A 242 21.11 -18.96 -18.29
N GLY A 243 21.35 -19.92 -17.39
CA GLY A 243 22.16 -19.73 -16.20
C GLY A 243 23.66 -19.99 -16.39
N ARG A 244 24.41 -19.81 -15.30
CA ARG A 244 25.88 -19.76 -15.23
C ARG A 244 26.52 -21.08 -14.79
N LEU A 245 25.76 -22.06 -14.30
CA LEU A 245 26.32 -23.33 -13.83
C LEU A 245 26.98 -24.12 -14.99
N PRO A 246 28.04 -24.91 -14.70
CA PRO A 246 28.69 -25.74 -15.71
C PRO A 246 27.73 -26.77 -16.33
N GLU A 247 27.80 -26.97 -17.64
CA GLU A 247 26.98 -27.95 -18.35
C GLU A 247 27.17 -29.40 -17.86
N SER A 248 28.33 -29.71 -17.27
CA SER A 248 28.63 -31.02 -16.69
C SER A 248 27.82 -31.32 -15.41
N TRP A 249 27.25 -30.29 -14.76
CA TRP A 249 26.55 -30.45 -13.50
C TRP A 249 25.08 -30.81 -13.76
N LYS A 250 24.71 -32.05 -13.41
CA LYS A 250 23.33 -32.56 -13.60
C LYS A 250 22.26 -31.70 -12.92
N ILE A 251 22.62 -30.97 -11.85
CA ILE A 251 21.70 -30.08 -11.13
C ILE A 251 21.26 -28.86 -11.97
N LYS A 252 22.06 -28.44 -12.97
CA LYS A 252 21.77 -27.31 -13.86
C LYS A 252 20.38 -27.39 -14.51
N LYS A 253 19.94 -28.60 -14.85
CA LYS A 253 18.62 -28.85 -15.43
C LYS A 253 17.46 -28.46 -14.49
N TYR A 254 17.68 -28.56 -13.19
CA TYR A 254 16.66 -28.36 -12.16
C TYR A 254 16.79 -27.00 -11.47
N TRP A 255 18.02 -26.48 -11.35
CA TRP A 255 18.32 -25.21 -10.70
C TRP A 255 19.62 -24.62 -11.25
N ASP A 256 19.60 -23.32 -11.57
CA ASP A 256 20.76 -22.53 -12.02
C ASP A 256 20.58 -21.05 -11.57
N TYR A 257 21.58 -20.19 -11.80
CA TYR A 257 21.54 -18.76 -11.49
C TYR A 257 22.14 -17.94 -12.64
N ASN A 258 21.65 -16.71 -12.90
CA ASN A 258 22.17 -15.86 -13.99
C ASN A 258 22.42 -14.39 -13.62
N ASP A 259 21.77 -13.87 -12.59
CA ASP A 259 21.85 -12.46 -12.22
C ASP A 259 21.97 -12.34 -10.70
N VAL A 260 22.96 -11.59 -10.26
CA VAL A 260 23.26 -11.31 -8.86
C VAL A 260 23.56 -9.83 -8.76
N LYS A 261 22.80 -9.13 -7.92
CA LYS A 261 22.93 -7.68 -7.72
C LYS A 261 23.13 -7.39 -6.24
N ALA A 262 23.91 -6.37 -5.96
CA ALA A 262 24.07 -5.82 -4.62
C ALA A 262 23.83 -4.31 -4.66
N ASP A 263 23.12 -3.77 -3.68
CA ASP A 263 22.91 -2.33 -3.52
C ASP A 263 23.36 -1.93 -2.12
N VAL A 264 24.11 -0.85 -2.01
CA VAL A 264 24.58 -0.30 -0.73
C VAL A 264 24.21 1.18 -0.71
N SER A 265 23.42 1.59 0.27
CA SER A 265 22.95 2.97 0.45
C SER A 265 23.70 3.65 1.62
N LEU A 266 23.12 4.68 2.22
CA LEU A 266 23.64 5.29 3.44
C LEU A 266 23.35 4.43 4.67
N LEU A 267 22.18 3.78 4.72
CA LEU A 267 21.68 3.08 5.92
C LEU A 267 21.35 1.60 5.69
N SER A 268 21.36 1.13 4.45
CA SER A 268 20.91 -0.22 4.09
C SER A 268 21.79 -0.90 3.05
N SER A 269 21.85 -2.23 3.11
CA SER A 269 22.44 -3.07 2.07
C SER A 269 21.39 -4.07 1.58
N LYS A 270 21.41 -4.34 0.27
CA LYS A 270 20.50 -5.25 -0.39
C LYS A 270 21.27 -6.22 -1.28
N ILE A 271 20.82 -7.46 -1.34
CA ILE A 271 21.29 -8.45 -2.29
C ILE A 271 20.09 -9.08 -3.01
N SER A 272 20.24 -9.30 -4.31
CA SER A 272 19.27 -10.02 -5.12
C SER A 272 19.98 -11.08 -5.94
N ALA A 273 19.39 -12.26 -6.02
CA ALA A 273 19.85 -13.35 -6.87
C ALA A 273 18.65 -13.99 -7.57
N GLN A 274 18.81 -14.36 -8.84
CA GLN A 274 17.76 -15.01 -9.61
C GLN A 274 18.33 -15.99 -10.64
N GLY A 275 17.47 -16.86 -11.14
CA GLY A 275 17.85 -17.81 -12.18
C GLY A 275 16.73 -18.74 -12.63
N PRO A 276 17.05 -19.62 -13.60
CA PRO A 276 16.08 -20.57 -14.10
C PRO A 276 15.97 -21.78 -13.17
N ILE A 277 14.77 -22.34 -13.13
CA ILE A 277 14.50 -23.70 -12.64
C ILE A 277 13.87 -24.53 -13.76
N TYR A 278 13.58 -25.80 -13.49
CA TYR A 278 12.86 -26.65 -14.44
C TYR A 278 11.52 -26.00 -14.88
N LYS A 279 11.48 -25.58 -16.15
CA LYS A 279 10.33 -24.89 -16.79
C LYS A 279 9.84 -23.68 -15.98
N GLY A 280 10.76 -22.87 -15.47
CA GLY A 280 10.40 -21.73 -14.63
C GLY A 280 11.61 -20.91 -14.18
N SER A 281 11.41 -20.14 -13.12
CA SER A 281 12.43 -19.26 -12.55
C SER A 281 12.26 -19.11 -11.04
N TRP A 282 13.31 -18.58 -10.41
CA TRP A 282 13.32 -18.21 -9.01
C TRP A 282 14.00 -16.85 -8.84
N ILE A 283 13.61 -16.13 -7.80
CA ILE A 283 14.24 -14.90 -7.32
C ILE A 283 14.28 -14.91 -5.79
N LEU A 284 15.40 -14.44 -5.23
CA LEU A 284 15.60 -14.19 -3.82
C LEU A 284 16.14 -12.78 -3.65
N THR A 285 15.56 -12.02 -2.74
CA THR A 285 16.08 -10.72 -2.31
C THR A 285 16.21 -10.68 -0.79
N GLY A 286 17.24 -10.00 -0.30
CA GLY A 286 17.45 -9.73 1.11
C GLY A 286 17.87 -8.27 1.28
N ARG A 287 17.31 -7.59 2.29
CA ARG A 287 17.63 -6.22 2.68
C ARG A 287 17.92 -6.21 4.19
N ARG A 288 18.95 -5.48 4.62
CA ARG A 288 19.24 -5.23 6.04
C ARG A 288 19.75 -3.81 6.22
N THR A 289 19.28 -3.12 7.27
CA THR A 289 19.90 -1.86 7.70
C THR A 289 21.04 -2.08 8.66
N TYR A 290 21.96 -1.11 8.68
CA TYR A 290 23.10 -1.09 9.60
C TYR A 290 23.13 0.20 10.44
N PHE A 291 21.95 0.76 10.75
CA PHE A 291 21.82 1.95 11.60
C PHE A 291 22.41 1.70 13.00
N ASP A 292 22.11 0.55 13.60
CA ASP A 292 22.76 -0.03 14.78
C ASP A 292 24.30 0.12 14.76
N THR A 293 24.92 -0.27 13.64
CA THR A 293 26.37 -0.28 13.47
C THR A 293 26.91 1.15 13.39
N PHE A 294 26.19 2.04 12.70
CA PHE A 294 26.55 3.46 12.60
C PHE A 294 26.47 4.15 13.96
N VAL A 295 25.37 3.99 14.70
CA VAL A 295 25.17 4.57 16.04
C VAL A 295 26.22 4.03 17.01
N THR A 296 26.46 2.72 17.01
CA THR A 296 27.51 2.09 17.84
C THR A 296 28.88 2.68 17.55
N ALA A 297 29.23 2.84 16.27
CA ALA A 297 30.51 3.43 15.88
C ALA A 297 30.61 4.91 16.28
N PHE A 298 29.53 5.68 16.15
CA PHE A 298 29.49 7.09 16.56
C PHE A 298 29.65 7.25 18.07
N ASN A 299 28.88 6.52 18.88
CA ASN A 299 28.97 6.57 20.34
C ASN A 299 30.34 6.10 20.84
N ARG A 300 30.93 5.09 20.20
CA ARG A 300 32.32 4.68 20.47
C ARG A 300 33.34 5.79 20.20
N ILE A 301 33.13 6.63 19.18
CA ILE A 301 34.00 7.78 18.89
C ILE A 301 33.81 8.90 19.90
N GLN A 302 32.58 9.09 20.40
CA GLN A 302 32.26 10.09 21.43
C GLN A 302 32.56 9.62 22.86
N GLU A 303 33.05 8.38 23.03
CA GLU A 303 33.27 7.74 24.33
C GLU A 303 31.99 7.72 25.22
N ASN A 304 30.82 7.64 24.59
CA ASN A 304 29.53 7.50 25.24
C ASN A 304 29.06 6.04 25.19
N ASP A 305 28.28 5.64 26.19
CA ASP A 305 27.52 4.39 26.10
C ASP A 305 26.55 4.44 24.92
N ASN A 306 26.24 3.26 24.38
CA ASN A 306 25.25 3.14 23.32
C ASN A 306 23.91 2.66 23.89
N PRO A 307 23.01 3.57 24.27
CA PRO A 307 21.72 3.19 24.82
C PRO A 307 20.75 2.74 23.73
N PHE A 308 21.13 2.74 22.45
CA PHE A 308 20.18 2.60 21.35
C PHE A 308 20.66 1.62 20.27
N ILE A 309 19.88 0.57 20.04
CA ILE A 309 20.09 -0.40 18.96
C ILE A 309 18.85 -0.42 18.10
N TYR A 310 19.02 -0.21 16.79
CA TYR A 310 17.93 -0.41 15.84
C TYR A 310 18.44 -0.98 14.52
N TYR A 311 17.80 -2.05 14.07
CA TYR A 311 17.91 -2.53 12.71
C TYR A 311 16.63 -3.20 12.25
N PHE A 312 16.43 -3.25 10.94
CA PHE A 312 15.44 -4.11 10.31
C PHE A 312 16.07 -4.98 9.23
N TRP A 313 15.36 -6.04 8.87
CA TRP A 313 15.69 -6.84 7.71
C TRP A 313 14.45 -7.39 7.02
N ASP A 314 14.57 -7.58 5.71
CA ASP A 314 13.54 -8.17 4.86
C ASP A 314 14.13 -9.23 3.96
N THR A 315 13.30 -10.22 3.65
CA THR A 315 13.58 -11.22 2.65
C THR A 315 12.34 -11.45 1.80
N HIS A 316 12.55 -11.60 0.50
CA HIS A 316 11.49 -12.06 -0.39
C HIS A 316 12.02 -13.14 -1.31
N PHE A 317 11.27 -14.22 -1.42
CA PHE A 317 11.59 -15.36 -2.24
C PHE A 317 10.36 -15.73 -3.08
N LYS A 318 10.56 -15.87 -4.38
CA LYS A 318 9.52 -16.35 -5.29
C LYS A 318 10.08 -17.39 -6.24
N ILE A 319 9.31 -18.43 -6.47
CA ILE A 319 9.62 -19.50 -7.41
C ILE A 319 8.37 -19.86 -8.19
N GLN A 320 8.50 -19.97 -9.50
CA GLN A 320 7.38 -20.32 -10.37
C GLN A 320 7.78 -21.38 -11.39
N THR A 321 6.86 -22.27 -11.74
CA THR A 321 7.09 -23.31 -12.74
C THR A 321 5.81 -23.63 -13.52
N THR A 322 5.99 -24.01 -14.79
CA THR A 322 4.92 -24.51 -15.66
C THR A 322 5.20 -25.96 -16.06
N PRO A 323 5.09 -26.94 -15.13
CA PRO A 323 5.48 -28.33 -15.37
C PRO A 323 4.57 -29.00 -16.40
N PHE A 324 3.28 -28.67 -16.37
CA PHE A 324 2.23 -29.16 -17.27
C PHE A 324 1.76 -28.07 -18.23
N LYS A 325 1.15 -28.47 -19.35
CA LYS A 325 0.55 -27.52 -20.29
C LYS A 325 -0.55 -26.73 -19.56
N TYR A 326 -0.58 -25.41 -19.77
CA TYR A 326 -1.61 -24.50 -19.25
C TYR A 326 -1.69 -24.32 -17.73
N ASN A 327 -0.77 -24.90 -16.97
CA ASN A 327 -0.74 -24.81 -15.52
C ASN A 327 0.55 -24.10 -15.10
N LYS A 328 0.40 -23.06 -14.28
CA LYS A 328 1.49 -22.33 -13.65
C LYS A 328 1.31 -22.42 -12.14
N PHE A 329 2.36 -22.83 -11.45
CA PHE A 329 2.42 -22.88 -9.99
C PHE A 329 3.41 -21.84 -9.52
N ILE A 330 3.04 -21.08 -8.50
CA ILE A 330 3.85 -20.01 -7.92
C ILE A 330 3.87 -20.23 -6.40
N TYR A 331 5.06 -20.17 -5.82
CA TYR A 331 5.24 -19.99 -4.38
C TYR A 331 5.91 -18.65 -4.15
N SER A 332 5.32 -17.82 -3.29
CA SER A 332 5.86 -16.52 -2.88
C SER A 332 5.96 -16.48 -1.35
N GLN A 333 7.05 -15.92 -0.84
CA GLN A 333 7.28 -15.74 0.58
C GLN A 333 7.93 -14.38 0.84
N PHE A 334 7.37 -13.64 1.78
CA PHE A 334 7.91 -12.39 2.31
C PHE A 334 8.13 -12.54 3.82
N ASN A 335 9.28 -12.12 4.34
CA ASN A 335 9.51 -11.98 5.78
C ASN A 335 10.16 -10.63 6.04
N GLY A 336 9.64 -9.87 6.99
CA GLY A 336 10.24 -8.63 7.49
C GLY A 336 10.27 -8.63 9.01
N SER A 337 11.24 -7.95 9.61
CA SER A 337 11.34 -7.80 11.05
C SER A 337 12.11 -6.55 11.46
N ASP A 338 11.67 -5.92 12.55
CA ASP A 338 12.34 -4.82 13.26
C ASP A 338 12.71 -5.25 14.67
N ASP A 339 13.86 -4.77 15.12
CA ASP A 339 14.35 -4.89 16.49
C ASP A 339 14.84 -3.50 16.89
N LEU A 340 14.11 -2.85 17.80
CA LEU A 340 14.47 -1.57 18.39
C LEU A 340 14.58 -1.73 19.90
N LYS A 341 15.76 -1.47 20.44
CA LYS A 341 16.07 -1.57 21.86
C LYS A 341 16.66 -0.27 22.36
N VAL A 342 16.11 0.21 23.48
CA VAL A 342 16.68 1.32 24.24
C VAL A 342 16.98 0.84 25.65
N ASP A 343 18.22 1.04 26.09
CA ASP A 343 18.69 0.64 27.41
C ASP A 343 19.46 1.82 28.02
N ILE A 344 18.83 2.52 28.95
CA ILE A 344 19.40 3.66 29.65
C ILE A 344 19.66 3.23 31.08
N ASN A 345 20.93 3.08 31.41
CA ASN A 345 21.38 2.80 32.78
C ASN A 345 21.99 4.07 33.38
N SER A 346 21.72 4.30 34.66
CA SER A 346 22.31 5.39 35.44
C SER A 346 22.39 4.99 36.90
N ASP A 347 23.40 5.51 37.59
CA ASP A 347 23.51 5.40 39.05
C ASP A 347 22.59 6.41 39.75
N ASP A 348 22.19 7.50 39.07
CA ASP A 348 21.43 8.62 39.68
C ASP A 348 19.91 8.52 39.47
N PHE A 349 19.44 7.64 38.58
CA PHE A 349 18.01 7.46 38.30
C PHE A 349 17.68 6.03 37.83
N PRO A 350 16.43 5.57 38.00
CA PRO A 350 16.01 4.23 37.63
C PRO A 350 16.37 3.88 36.18
N SER A 351 16.93 2.68 35.98
CA SER A 351 17.22 2.19 34.64
C SER A 351 15.94 2.04 33.81
N VAL A 352 16.02 2.36 32.52
CA VAL A 352 14.89 2.32 31.59
C VAL A 352 15.23 1.39 30.43
N LYS A 353 14.44 0.34 30.28
CA LYS A 353 14.52 -0.60 29.15
C LYS A 353 13.28 -0.43 28.27
N PHE A 354 13.49 -0.39 26.98
CA PHE A 354 12.44 -0.39 25.96
C PHE A 354 12.82 -1.41 24.90
N ASP A 355 11.92 -2.36 24.63
CA ASP A 355 12.08 -3.37 23.60
C ASP A 355 10.89 -3.30 22.65
N TRP A 356 11.17 -3.27 21.36
CA TRP A 356 10.18 -3.23 20.30
C TRP A 356 10.57 -4.27 19.26
N ASN A 357 9.67 -5.23 19.07
CA ASN A 357 9.79 -6.28 18.07
C ASN A 357 8.59 -6.26 17.14
N TRP A 358 8.86 -6.05 15.85
CA TRP A 358 7.85 -6.14 14.80
C TRP A 358 8.23 -7.26 13.84
N ILE A 359 7.27 -8.09 13.44
CA ILE A 359 7.49 -9.21 12.51
C ILE A 359 6.30 -9.31 11.56
N ASN A 360 6.59 -9.50 10.28
CA ASN A 360 5.60 -9.87 9.27
C ASN A 360 6.12 -11.01 8.40
N ASN A 361 5.36 -12.10 8.31
CA ASN A 361 5.69 -13.28 7.53
C ASN A 361 4.50 -13.70 6.68
N THR A 362 4.68 -13.69 5.36
CA THR A 362 3.65 -14.04 4.39
C THR A 362 4.13 -15.19 3.51
N LYS A 363 3.28 -16.18 3.30
CA LYS A 363 3.54 -17.33 2.40
C LYS A 363 2.31 -17.57 1.54
N SER A 364 2.51 -17.79 0.25
CA SER A 364 1.41 -18.09 -0.67
C SER A 364 1.76 -19.15 -1.70
N LEU A 365 0.75 -19.93 -2.05
CA LEU A 365 0.76 -20.90 -3.14
C LEU A 365 -0.35 -20.49 -4.11
N ALA A 366 0.04 -20.10 -5.32
CA ALA A 366 -0.90 -19.78 -6.39
C ALA A 366 -0.87 -20.84 -7.50
N TRP A 367 -2.04 -21.21 -7.97
CA TRP A 367 -2.23 -22.04 -9.15
C TRP A 367 -3.02 -21.25 -10.20
N ASN A 368 -2.36 -20.94 -11.31
CA ASN A 368 -2.98 -20.29 -12.46
C ASN A 368 -3.19 -21.34 -13.56
N TYR A 369 -4.45 -21.50 -13.97
CA TYR A 369 -4.87 -22.47 -14.97
C TYR A 369 -5.55 -21.76 -16.15
N PHE A 370 -5.05 -22.04 -17.36
CA PHE A 370 -5.48 -21.43 -18.62
C PHE A 370 -6.05 -22.51 -19.56
N PRO A 371 -7.19 -23.16 -19.20
CA PRO A 371 -7.71 -24.37 -19.85
C PRO A 371 -7.89 -24.23 -21.35
N ASN A 372 -8.37 -23.07 -21.76
CA ASN A 372 -8.63 -22.68 -23.13
C ASN A 372 -8.52 -21.15 -23.23
N SER A 373 -8.78 -20.60 -24.40
CA SER A 373 -8.63 -19.18 -24.64
C SER A 373 -9.66 -18.31 -23.93
N ASN A 374 -10.81 -18.83 -23.48
CA ASN A 374 -11.89 -18.00 -22.92
C ASN A 374 -11.90 -17.96 -21.40
N PHE A 375 -11.03 -18.71 -20.71
CA PHE A 375 -11.03 -18.81 -19.25
C PHE A 375 -9.64 -18.65 -18.66
N THR A 376 -9.57 -17.84 -17.60
CA THR A 376 -8.44 -17.81 -16.67
C THR A 376 -8.98 -18.18 -15.29
N ILE A 377 -8.32 -19.13 -14.63
CA ILE A 377 -8.64 -19.55 -13.26
C ILE A 377 -7.40 -19.34 -12.41
N GLN A 378 -7.53 -18.58 -11.32
CA GLN A 378 -6.52 -18.43 -10.31
C GLN A 378 -7.04 -18.97 -8.99
N THR A 379 -6.19 -19.66 -8.23
CA THR A 379 -6.51 -20.10 -6.87
C THR A 379 -5.29 -19.84 -6.00
N ILE A 380 -5.45 -19.09 -4.91
CA ILE A 380 -4.36 -18.77 -3.98
C ILE A 380 -4.73 -19.29 -2.59
N LEU A 381 -3.80 -20.06 -2.02
CA LEU A 381 -3.79 -20.38 -0.60
C LEU A 381 -2.67 -19.56 0.04
N SER A 382 -2.99 -18.75 1.04
CA SER A 382 -2.03 -17.90 1.72
C SER A 382 -2.11 -18.00 3.24
N LYS A 383 -0.97 -17.74 3.88
CA LYS A 383 -0.83 -17.56 5.33
C LYS A 383 -0.01 -16.29 5.57
N THR A 384 -0.56 -15.35 6.35
CA THR A 384 0.13 -14.16 6.84
C THR A 384 0.16 -14.19 8.37
N GLU A 385 1.31 -13.93 8.96
CA GLU A 385 1.52 -13.77 10.40
C GLU A 385 2.15 -12.40 10.65
N TYR A 386 1.43 -11.55 11.36
CA TYR A 386 1.88 -10.26 11.86
C TYR A 386 1.99 -10.36 13.38
N ASN A 387 3.14 -9.99 13.92
CA ASN A 387 3.37 -9.92 15.36
C ASN A 387 3.97 -8.57 15.67
N PHE A 388 3.40 -7.90 16.65
CA PHE A 388 3.99 -6.74 17.28
C PHE A 388 4.04 -6.99 18.79
N ASP A 389 5.22 -6.80 19.36
CA ASP A 389 5.52 -6.94 20.77
C ASP A 389 6.30 -5.69 21.18
N VAL A 390 5.84 -5.02 22.25
CA VAL A 390 6.53 -3.87 22.82
C VAL A 390 6.55 -3.99 24.34
N GLY A 391 7.73 -3.85 24.90
CA GLY A 391 7.99 -3.84 26.33
C GLY A 391 8.62 -2.52 26.76
N PHE A 392 8.16 -2.00 27.89
CA PHE A 392 8.79 -0.90 28.60
C PHE A 392 8.96 -1.30 30.06
N GLU A 393 10.16 -1.13 30.61
CA GLU A 393 10.49 -1.49 31.98
C GLU A 393 11.25 -0.34 32.62
N ILE A 394 10.79 0.10 33.79
CA ILE A 394 11.55 0.95 34.70
C ILE A 394 11.98 0.08 35.86
N ASP A 395 13.27 -0.15 35.95
CA ASP A 395 13.89 -0.99 36.97
C ASP A 395 14.49 -0.08 38.05
N PHE A 396 13.85 -0.10 39.21
CA PHE A 396 14.19 0.73 40.36
C PHE A 396 15.23 0.06 41.27
N SER A 397 15.62 -1.19 41.00
CA SER A 397 16.65 -1.89 41.77
C SER A 397 18.00 -1.15 41.74
N SER A 398 18.26 -0.42 40.64
CA SER A 398 19.42 0.45 40.44
C SER A 398 19.58 1.55 41.50
N ILE A 399 18.50 2.00 42.13
CA ILE A 399 18.51 3.03 43.19
C ILE A 399 18.12 2.46 44.57
N GLN A 400 17.96 1.14 44.68
CA GLN A 400 17.48 0.48 45.90
C GLN A 400 18.47 0.66 47.05
N ASP A 401 19.78 0.58 46.78
CA ASP A 401 20.83 0.76 47.79
C ASP A 401 20.78 2.18 48.40
N ASP A 402 20.56 3.21 47.58
CA ASP A 402 20.42 4.61 48.04
C ASP A 402 19.14 4.82 48.86
N VAL A 403 18.04 4.16 48.48
CA VAL A 403 16.77 4.22 49.20
C VAL A 403 16.88 3.49 50.55
N ASP A 404 17.57 2.36 50.59
CA ASP A 404 17.85 1.62 51.80
C ASP A 404 18.73 2.45 52.75
N GLU A 405 19.80 3.10 52.25
CA GLU A 405 20.66 4.00 53.04
C GLU A 405 19.86 5.18 53.64
N TYR A 406 19.02 5.84 52.83
CA TYR A 406 18.16 6.94 53.31
C TYR A 406 17.16 6.52 54.39
N CYS A 407 16.62 5.29 54.29
CA CYS A 407 15.68 4.76 55.27
C CYS A 407 16.38 4.33 56.56
N GLU A 408 17.60 3.76 56.47
CA GLU A 408 18.42 3.43 57.63
C GLU A 408 18.83 4.68 58.43
N GLU A 409 19.08 5.81 57.77
CA GLU A 409 19.37 7.09 58.45
C GLU A 409 18.13 7.71 59.14
N ASN A 410 16.92 7.32 58.72
CA ASN A 410 15.66 7.85 59.24
C ASN A 410 14.88 6.78 60.03
N ASP A 411 15.20 6.64 61.32
CA ASP A 411 14.61 5.75 62.35
C ASP A 411 13.05 5.71 62.46
N SER A 412 12.34 6.49 61.64
CA SER A 412 10.87 6.62 61.62
C SER A 412 10.19 5.83 60.48
N ILE A 413 10.93 5.24 59.56
CA ILE A 413 10.40 4.52 58.40
C ILE A 413 10.56 3.00 58.62
N PRO A 414 9.48 2.20 58.63
CA PRO A 414 9.59 0.74 58.82
C PRO A 414 10.35 0.07 57.66
N ASN A 415 11.32 -0.80 57.96
CA ASN A 415 12.09 -1.56 56.94
C ASN A 415 11.21 -2.36 55.95
N ASP A 416 9.96 -2.71 56.31
CA ASP A 416 9.02 -3.40 55.42
C ASP A 416 8.45 -2.52 54.29
N THR A 417 8.84 -1.23 54.21
CA THR A 417 8.40 -0.28 53.17
C THR A 417 9.43 -0.02 52.06
N THR A 418 10.59 -0.68 52.07
CA THR A 418 11.68 -0.40 51.14
C THR A 418 11.57 -1.10 49.78
N PHE A 419 10.64 -2.04 49.58
CA PHE A 419 10.53 -2.75 48.29
C PHE A 419 9.99 -1.82 47.18
N ILE A 420 10.84 -1.38 46.27
CA ILE A 420 10.42 -0.68 45.06
C ILE A 420 10.08 -1.74 44.00
N ALA A 421 8.81 -1.77 43.57
CA ALA A 421 8.39 -2.66 42.51
C ALA A 421 8.80 -2.08 41.16
N ASP A 422 9.49 -2.89 40.34
CA ASP A 422 9.75 -2.55 38.95
C ASP A 422 8.42 -2.34 38.21
N LEU A 423 8.39 -1.32 37.36
CA LEU A 423 7.23 -1.01 36.54
C LEU A 423 7.48 -1.52 35.15
N ASN A 424 6.79 -2.60 34.76
CA ASN A 424 6.78 -3.06 33.38
C ASN A 424 5.44 -2.77 32.70
N TYR A 425 5.49 -2.57 31.39
CA TYR A 425 4.35 -2.53 30.50
C TYR A 425 4.68 -3.37 29.27
N ILE A 426 3.86 -4.37 28.96
CA ILE A 426 4.03 -5.24 27.79
C ILE A 426 2.75 -5.19 26.98
N LEU A 427 2.87 -4.98 25.68
CA LEU A 427 1.75 -5.05 24.73
C LEU A 427 2.10 -6.02 23.60
N ASP A 428 1.21 -6.99 23.40
CA ASP A 428 1.26 -7.93 22.29
C ASP A 428 0.07 -7.72 21.34
N ASN A 429 0.33 -7.58 20.04
CA ASN A 429 -0.68 -7.66 19.00
C ASN A 429 -0.28 -8.66 17.90
N ASN A 430 -1.04 -9.74 17.80
CA ASN A 430 -0.84 -10.80 16.81
C ASN A 430 -2.02 -10.89 15.84
N VAL A 431 -1.72 -11.05 14.55
CA VAL A 431 -2.70 -11.43 13.52
C VAL A 431 -2.15 -12.61 12.73
N ARG A 432 -2.87 -13.73 12.77
CA ARG A 432 -2.68 -14.85 11.87
C ARG A 432 -3.87 -14.94 10.91
N ASP A 433 -3.59 -14.76 9.63
CA ASP A 433 -4.55 -14.83 8.53
C ASP A 433 -4.25 -16.05 7.65
N ILE A 434 -5.20 -16.97 7.56
CA ILE A 434 -5.18 -18.04 6.56
C ILE A 434 -6.33 -17.78 5.60
N SER A 435 -5.99 -17.59 4.32
CA SER A 435 -6.97 -17.27 3.28
C SER A 435 -6.88 -18.25 2.11
N LEU A 436 -8.03 -18.66 1.61
CA LEU A 436 -8.17 -19.40 0.36
C LEU A 436 -9.12 -18.62 -0.55
N ASN A 437 -8.66 -18.26 -1.74
CA ASN A 437 -9.46 -17.58 -2.73
C ASN A 437 -9.37 -18.26 -4.11
N GLN A 438 -10.39 -18.02 -4.92
CA GLN A 438 -10.41 -18.47 -6.31
C GLN A 438 -11.12 -17.43 -7.16
N ASP A 439 -10.46 -17.04 -8.24
CA ASP A 439 -10.93 -16.05 -9.20
C ASP A 439 -11.05 -16.70 -10.58
N ILE A 440 -12.20 -16.52 -11.22
CA ILE A 440 -12.51 -17.10 -12.52
C ILE A 440 -12.94 -15.97 -13.45
N LYS A 441 -12.15 -15.73 -14.49
CA LYS A 441 -12.46 -14.78 -15.56
C LYS A 441 -12.92 -15.53 -16.80
N TYR A 442 -14.09 -15.19 -17.30
CA TYR A 442 -14.70 -15.74 -18.50
C TYR A 442 -14.91 -14.64 -19.55
N PHE A 443 -14.17 -14.75 -20.65
CA PHE A 443 -14.27 -13.84 -21.79
C PHE A 443 -15.36 -14.35 -22.73
N VAL A 444 -16.57 -13.81 -22.61
CA VAL A 444 -17.75 -14.29 -23.35
C VAL A 444 -17.64 -13.85 -24.82
N ASN A 445 -17.39 -12.57 -25.02
CA ASN A 445 -17.24 -11.91 -26.31
C ASN A 445 -16.68 -10.49 -26.11
N ASP A 446 -16.47 -9.77 -27.21
CA ASP A 446 -15.93 -8.41 -27.27
C ASP A 446 -16.70 -7.38 -26.44
N LYS A 447 -17.95 -7.69 -26.11
CA LYS A 447 -18.86 -6.81 -25.39
C LYS A 447 -19.09 -7.24 -23.96
N LEU A 448 -18.68 -8.43 -23.55
CA LEU A 448 -19.01 -8.97 -22.23
C LEU A 448 -17.89 -9.86 -21.69
N ASP A 449 -17.29 -9.39 -20.60
CA ASP A 449 -16.46 -10.21 -19.73
C ASP A 449 -17.20 -10.44 -18.41
N LEU A 450 -17.13 -11.67 -17.91
CA LEU A 450 -17.66 -12.05 -16.61
C LEU A 450 -16.52 -12.47 -15.71
N GLU A 451 -16.53 -12.01 -14.48
CA GLU A 451 -15.55 -12.39 -13.46
C GLU A 451 -16.31 -12.76 -12.20
N PHE A 452 -15.98 -13.91 -11.61
CA PHE A 452 -16.61 -14.37 -10.39
C PHE A 452 -15.61 -15.15 -9.56
N GLY A 453 -15.78 -15.08 -8.26
CA GLY A 453 -14.86 -15.72 -7.34
C GLY A 453 -15.40 -15.77 -5.93
N TRP A 454 -14.63 -16.42 -5.07
CA TRP A 454 -14.94 -16.58 -3.67
C TRP A 454 -13.68 -16.55 -2.83
N GLU A 455 -13.85 -16.19 -1.55
CA GLU A 455 -12.78 -16.06 -0.57
C GLU A 455 -13.28 -16.59 0.78
N SER A 456 -12.47 -17.43 1.42
CA SER A 456 -12.64 -17.86 2.80
C SER A 456 -11.40 -17.47 3.59
N LYS A 457 -11.59 -16.62 4.60
CA LYS A 457 -10.55 -16.09 5.47
C LYS A 457 -10.78 -16.54 6.91
N PHE A 458 -9.77 -17.13 7.51
CA PHE A 458 -9.73 -17.60 8.89
C PHE A 458 -8.70 -16.77 9.64
N LEU A 459 -9.17 -15.93 10.55
CA LEU A 459 -8.32 -15.05 11.34
C LEU A 459 -8.18 -15.61 12.75
N LYS A 460 -6.98 -15.47 13.32
CA LYS A 460 -6.74 -15.51 14.76
C LYS A 460 -6.06 -14.20 15.13
N MET A 461 -6.67 -13.42 16.00
CA MET A 461 -6.18 -12.11 16.41
C MET A 461 -6.07 -12.09 17.93
N THR A 462 -4.94 -11.61 18.44
CA THR A 462 -4.70 -11.46 19.87
C THR A 462 -4.25 -10.03 20.12
N TYR A 463 -4.81 -9.40 21.15
CA TYR A 463 -4.34 -8.13 21.68
C TYR A 463 -4.31 -8.25 23.20
N SER A 464 -3.14 -8.17 23.81
CA SER A 464 -2.98 -8.21 25.26
C SER A 464 -2.09 -7.08 25.76
N GLU A 465 -2.43 -6.58 26.95
CA GLU A 465 -1.67 -5.58 27.69
C GLU A 465 -1.43 -6.12 29.10
N GLU A 466 -0.22 -5.92 29.58
CA GLU A 466 0.24 -6.25 30.92
C GLU A 466 0.90 -5.01 31.51
N PHE A 467 0.57 -4.69 32.76
CA PHE A 467 1.16 -3.59 33.50
C PHE A 467 1.50 -4.06 34.92
N ALA A 468 2.74 -3.83 35.36
CA ALA A 468 3.25 -4.27 36.67
C ALA A 468 2.99 -5.77 36.94
N ASP A 469 3.34 -6.62 35.96
CA ASP A 469 3.12 -8.07 35.93
C ASP A 469 1.64 -8.51 36.05
N GLN A 470 0.70 -7.58 35.85
CA GLN A 470 -0.73 -7.86 35.86
C GLN A 470 -1.32 -7.59 34.48
N GLN A 471 -1.93 -8.63 33.91
CA GLN A 471 -2.64 -8.53 32.64
C GLN A 471 -3.86 -7.60 32.79
N THR A 472 -3.78 -6.40 32.22
CA THR A 472 -4.83 -5.36 32.27
C THR A 472 -5.86 -5.55 31.17
N TYR A 473 -5.45 -6.09 30.02
CA TYR A 473 -6.34 -6.37 28.89
C TYR A 473 -5.88 -7.62 28.14
N ASN A 474 -6.83 -8.42 27.66
CA ASN A 474 -6.53 -9.57 26.80
C ASN A 474 -7.76 -9.96 26.00
N ASN A 475 -7.66 -9.76 24.70
CA ASN A 475 -8.67 -10.15 23.73
C ASN A 475 -8.09 -11.19 22.78
N ASN A 476 -8.85 -12.28 22.57
CA ASN A 476 -8.50 -13.37 21.69
C ASN A 476 -9.66 -13.68 20.75
N GLU A 477 -9.51 -13.26 19.50
CA GLU A 477 -10.56 -13.29 18.50
C GLU A 477 -10.21 -14.31 17.40
N ASN A 478 -11.23 -15.00 16.91
CA ASN A 478 -11.08 -15.98 15.83
C ASN A 478 -12.21 -15.82 14.79
N PRO A 479 -12.32 -14.66 14.12
CA PRO A 479 -13.37 -14.45 13.14
C PRO A 479 -13.08 -15.19 11.83
N ASN A 480 -14.15 -15.67 11.20
CA ASN A 480 -14.11 -16.28 9.88
C ASN A 480 -14.95 -15.43 8.94
N ILE A 481 -14.40 -15.06 7.79
CA ILE A 481 -15.07 -14.22 6.78
C ILE A 481 -15.15 -15.04 5.50
N ASN A 482 -16.38 -15.23 5.01
CA ASN A 482 -16.63 -15.88 3.73
C ASN A 482 -17.27 -14.88 2.79
N SER A 483 -16.71 -14.75 1.59
CA SER A 483 -17.19 -13.80 0.59
C SER A 483 -17.32 -14.48 -0.77
N GLY A 484 -18.29 -14.02 -1.56
CA GLY A 484 -18.42 -14.34 -2.97
C GLY A 484 -18.69 -13.08 -3.77
N TYR A 485 -18.23 -13.03 -5.01
CA TYR A 485 -18.48 -11.88 -5.87
C TYR A 485 -18.82 -12.29 -7.31
N LEU A 486 -19.50 -11.38 -7.99
CA LEU A 486 -19.77 -11.41 -9.42
C LEU A 486 -19.51 -10.01 -9.98
N LYS A 487 -18.79 -9.93 -11.08
CA LYS A 487 -18.49 -8.73 -11.84
C LYS A 487 -18.80 -8.97 -13.32
N SER A 488 -19.34 -7.96 -13.98
CA SER A 488 -19.69 -7.98 -15.40
C SER A 488 -19.20 -6.69 -16.04
N LEU A 489 -18.23 -6.81 -16.93
CA LEU A 489 -17.77 -5.71 -17.77
C LEU A 489 -18.51 -5.77 -19.11
N TYR A 490 -19.48 -4.88 -19.31
CA TYR A 490 -20.33 -4.84 -20.49
C TYR A 490 -20.02 -3.60 -21.36
N LYS A 491 -19.55 -3.83 -22.59
CA LYS A 491 -19.16 -2.83 -23.59
C LYS A 491 -20.09 -2.92 -24.82
N PRO A 492 -21.34 -2.41 -24.75
CA PRO A 492 -22.31 -2.52 -25.85
C PRO A 492 -21.80 -1.92 -27.17
N ASN A 493 -21.01 -0.84 -27.09
CA ASN A 493 -20.38 -0.12 -28.18
C ASN A 493 -19.10 0.61 -27.67
N PRO A 494 -18.27 1.18 -28.55
CA PRO A 494 -17.05 1.89 -28.15
C PRO A 494 -17.25 3.18 -27.34
N ILE A 495 -18.48 3.70 -27.28
CA ILE A 495 -18.80 4.96 -26.61
C ILE A 495 -19.16 4.74 -25.15
N LEU A 496 -19.74 3.59 -24.80
CA LEU A 496 -20.33 3.34 -23.49
C LEU A 496 -19.92 1.98 -22.94
N SER A 497 -19.40 1.99 -21.72
CA SER A 497 -18.95 0.80 -21.00
C SER A 497 -19.51 0.79 -19.57
N PHE A 498 -19.87 -0.39 -19.08
CA PHE A 498 -20.43 -0.61 -17.75
C PHE A 498 -19.59 -1.65 -17.00
N ASP A 499 -19.24 -1.38 -15.76
CA ASP A 499 -18.65 -2.33 -14.81
C ASP A 499 -19.64 -2.55 -13.67
N LEU A 500 -20.32 -3.69 -13.66
CA LEU A 500 -21.35 -4.01 -12.66
C LEU A 500 -20.82 -5.10 -11.75
N GLY A 501 -20.75 -4.81 -10.45
CA GLY A 501 -20.25 -5.73 -9.43
C GLY A 501 -21.22 -5.92 -8.28
N LEU A 502 -21.21 -7.12 -7.70
CA LEU A 502 -21.83 -7.41 -6.41
C LEU A 502 -20.90 -8.29 -5.60
N ARG A 503 -20.58 -7.86 -4.38
CA ARG A 503 -19.93 -8.70 -3.39
C ARG A 503 -20.90 -9.03 -2.26
N VAL A 504 -20.90 -10.28 -1.83
CA VAL A 504 -21.68 -10.78 -0.70
C VAL A 504 -20.71 -11.31 0.34
N SER A 505 -20.78 -10.78 1.56
CA SER A 505 -19.82 -11.12 2.63
C SER A 505 -20.56 -11.57 3.90
N LYS A 506 -20.01 -12.57 4.59
CA LYS A 506 -20.53 -13.11 5.84
C LYS A 506 -19.40 -13.34 6.83
N SER A 507 -19.41 -12.62 7.95
CA SER A 507 -18.51 -12.83 9.08
C SER A 507 -19.16 -13.71 10.14
N SER A 508 -18.38 -14.51 10.86
CA SER A 508 -18.85 -15.23 12.05
C SER A 508 -19.13 -14.30 13.23
N TYR A 509 -18.59 -13.08 13.23
CA TYR A 509 -18.76 -12.09 14.30
C TYR A 509 -19.92 -11.13 14.02
N TYR A 510 -20.59 -11.25 12.87
CA TYR A 510 -21.78 -10.45 12.55
C TYR A 510 -22.92 -11.32 12.01
N SER A 511 -24.12 -11.21 12.61
CA SER A 511 -25.25 -12.11 12.34
C SER A 511 -25.87 -11.95 10.94
N ASN A 512 -25.73 -10.78 10.30
CA ASN A 512 -26.35 -10.54 9.00
C ASN A 512 -25.36 -10.78 7.84
N THR A 513 -25.91 -10.95 6.65
CA THR A 513 -25.13 -11.01 5.40
C THR A 513 -25.05 -9.60 4.82
N ILE A 514 -23.86 -9.19 4.40
CA ILE A 514 -23.60 -7.88 3.81
C ILE A 514 -23.62 -7.98 2.28
N PHE A 515 -24.26 -7.00 1.64
CA PHE A 515 -24.33 -6.86 0.19
C PHE A 515 -23.70 -5.53 -0.22
N ASP A 516 -22.62 -5.62 -0.99
CA ASP A 516 -21.82 -4.51 -1.46
C ASP A 516 -21.94 -4.39 -2.99
N PRO A 517 -23.01 -3.75 -3.52
CA PRO A 517 -23.14 -3.50 -4.95
C PRO A 517 -22.17 -2.41 -5.40
N ARG A 518 -21.70 -2.50 -6.64
CA ARG A 518 -20.77 -1.57 -7.28
C ARG A 518 -21.14 -1.36 -8.75
N ILE A 519 -21.11 -0.11 -9.19
CA ILE A 519 -21.48 0.31 -10.54
C ILE A 519 -20.43 1.31 -11.02
N GLY A 520 -19.75 0.96 -12.11
CA GLY A 520 -18.90 1.83 -12.89
C GLY A 520 -19.52 2.08 -14.26
N ILE A 521 -19.45 3.32 -14.74
CA ILE A 521 -19.91 3.72 -16.06
C ILE A 521 -18.82 4.58 -16.68
N LYS A 522 -18.51 4.31 -17.94
CA LYS A 522 -17.62 5.14 -18.75
C LYS A 522 -18.30 5.53 -20.04
N TYR A 523 -18.24 6.80 -20.36
CA TYR A 523 -18.79 7.42 -21.56
C TYR A 523 -17.70 8.19 -22.30
N MET A 524 -17.36 7.76 -23.52
CA MET A 524 -16.46 8.48 -24.42
C MET A 524 -17.22 9.62 -25.09
N ALA A 525 -17.07 10.84 -24.59
CA ALA A 525 -17.71 12.02 -25.16
C ALA A 525 -17.18 12.32 -26.57
N ASN A 526 -15.92 11.98 -26.83
CA ASN A 526 -15.30 11.91 -28.16
C ASN A 526 -14.11 10.93 -28.09
N SER A 527 -13.25 10.90 -29.11
CA SER A 527 -12.06 10.05 -29.12
C SER A 527 -11.12 10.33 -27.95
N ASP A 528 -11.05 11.55 -27.45
CA ASP A 528 -9.99 12.01 -26.55
C ASP A 528 -10.51 12.40 -25.16
N LEU A 529 -11.82 12.31 -24.93
CA LEU A 529 -12.47 12.71 -23.68
C LEU A 529 -13.36 11.58 -23.15
N ALA A 530 -13.01 11.05 -21.97
CA ALA A 530 -13.79 10.07 -21.25
C ALA A 530 -14.39 10.69 -19.98
N LEU A 531 -15.70 10.52 -19.82
CA LEU A 531 -16.40 10.80 -18.56
C LEU A 531 -16.63 9.47 -17.85
N LYS A 532 -16.30 9.41 -16.57
CA LYS A 532 -16.41 8.21 -15.74
C LYS A 532 -17.27 8.51 -14.51
N PHE A 533 -18.08 7.55 -14.12
CA PHE A 533 -18.87 7.60 -12.90
C PHE A 533 -18.73 6.27 -12.17
N MET A 534 -18.58 6.34 -10.86
CA MET A 534 -18.54 5.17 -10.01
C MET A 534 -19.38 5.39 -8.75
N TRP A 535 -20.18 4.38 -8.41
CA TRP A 535 -20.82 4.26 -7.12
C TRP A 535 -20.66 2.86 -6.55
N GLY A 536 -20.41 2.73 -5.25
CA GLY A 536 -20.41 1.43 -4.60
C GLY A 536 -20.47 1.50 -3.08
N LYS A 537 -20.83 0.38 -2.47
CA LYS A 537 -20.74 0.16 -1.01
C LYS A 537 -19.52 -0.69 -0.66
N PHE A 538 -18.92 -0.39 0.47
CA PHE A 538 -17.73 -1.07 0.98
C PHE A 538 -17.87 -1.30 2.48
N SER A 539 -17.43 -2.46 2.92
CA SER A 539 -17.55 -2.92 4.29
C SER A 539 -16.26 -3.60 4.75
N GLN A 540 -15.89 -3.42 6.02
CA GLN A 540 -14.77 -4.10 6.66
C GLN A 540 -15.12 -4.66 8.04
N PHE A 541 -14.54 -5.81 8.37
CA PHE A 541 -14.79 -6.59 9.59
C PHE A 541 -13.61 -6.57 10.57
N MET A 542 -12.60 -5.77 10.30
CA MET A 542 -11.44 -5.55 11.14
C MET A 542 -11.01 -4.08 11.01
N PHE A 543 -10.41 -3.56 12.06
CA PHE A 543 -9.95 -2.17 12.15
C PHE A 543 -8.74 -2.10 13.08
N THR A 544 -8.15 -0.92 13.17
CA THR A 544 -7.06 -0.65 14.11
C THR A 544 -7.48 0.29 15.21
N ILE A 545 -6.96 0.09 16.42
CA ILE A 545 -7.37 0.83 17.61
C ILE A 545 -6.45 2.00 17.98
N ASN A 546 -5.66 2.50 17.03
CA ASN A 546 -4.81 3.66 17.24
C ASN A 546 -5.60 4.94 17.56
N GLN A 547 -5.06 5.79 18.43
CA GLN A 547 -5.67 7.09 18.74
C GLN A 547 -5.60 8.01 17.51
N ASP A 548 -6.70 8.70 17.20
CA ASP A 548 -6.72 9.66 16.09
C ASP A 548 -5.76 10.84 16.30
N GLU A 549 -5.43 11.19 17.56
CA GLU A 549 -4.48 12.26 17.87
C GLU A 549 -3.02 11.80 17.90
N GLU A 550 -2.75 10.51 17.66
CA GLU A 550 -1.40 9.95 17.64
C GLU A 550 -0.59 10.55 16.48
N LEU A 551 0.27 11.52 16.80
CA LEU A 551 1.11 12.24 15.83
C LEU A 551 2.09 11.31 15.10
N LEU A 552 2.59 10.32 15.83
CA LEU A 552 3.45 9.26 15.33
C LEU A 552 2.69 7.95 15.49
N ARG A 553 1.77 7.65 14.57
CA ARG A 553 1.16 6.32 14.46
C ARG A 553 2.22 5.33 13.98
N LEU A 554 2.98 4.81 14.94
CA LEU A 554 4.19 4.06 14.63
C LEU A 554 3.86 2.60 14.23
N VAL A 555 2.79 2.02 14.78
CA VAL A 555 2.32 0.64 14.53
C VAL A 555 0.80 0.60 14.49
N ASP A 556 0.24 -0.38 13.77
CA ASP A 556 -1.19 -0.64 13.72
C ASP A 556 -1.60 -1.74 14.68
N PHE A 557 -2.51 -1.44 15.61
CA PHE A 557 -3.06 -2.41 16.55
C PHE A 557 -4.34 -3.03 16.00
N TRP A 558 -4.24 -4.19 15.37
CA TRP A 558 -5.36 -4.83 14.68
C TRP A 558 -6.29 -5.56 15.63
N GLN A 559 -7.60 -5.31 15.47
CA GLN A 559 -8.68 -6.04 16.12
C GLN A 559 -9.81 -6.36 15.13
N ALA A 560 -10.58 -7.40 15.44
CA ALA A 560 -11.82 -7.69 14.74
C ALA A 560 -12.93 -6.74 15.21
N ILE A 561 -14.02 -6.67 14.44
CA ILE A 561 -15.25 -6.08 14.98
C ILE A 561 -15.75 -6.91 16.17
N GLY A 562 -16.23 -6.27 17.23
CA GLY A 562 -16.84 -6.98 18.36
C GLY A 562 -18.03 -7.86 17.91
N LYS A 563 -18.32 -8.93 18.65
CA LYS A 563 -19.41 -9.85 18.30
C LYS A 563 -20.76 -9.12 18.24
N ASN A 564 -21.47 -9.29 17.13
CA ASN A 564 -22.73 -8.64 16.77
C ASN A 564 -22.65 -7.10 16.64
N GLN A 565 -21.45 -6.52 16.58
CA GLN A 565 -21.26 -5.11 16.23
C GLN A 565 -21.40 -4.91 14.72
N LEU A 566 -21.76 -3.69 14.29
CA LEU A 566 -21.86 -3.37 12.87
C LEU A 566 -20.45 -3.37 12.23
N PRO A 567 -20.28 -3.93 11.02
CA PRO A 567 -19.03 -3.73 10.29
C PRO A 567 -18.86 -2.25 9.97
N GLN A 568 -17.61 -1.76 9.98
CA GLN A 568 -17.35 -0.42 9.47
C GLN A 568 -17.69 -0.40 7.98
N ALA A 569 -18.33 0.68 7.53
CA ALA A 569 -18.89 0.73 6.19
C ALA A 569 -18.97 2.16 5.66
N ASN A 570 -18.81 2.27 4.34
CA ASN A 570 -18.96 3.53 3.62
C ASN A 570 -19.52 3.32 2.21
N GLN A 571 -19.73 4.44 1.54
CA GLN A 571 -20.04 4.47 0.12
C GLN A 571 -19.03 5.34 -0.61
N HIS A 572 -18.75 5.03 -1.86
CA HIS A 572 -17.97 5.91 -2.73
C HIS A 572 -18.88 6.42 -3.82
N PHE A 573 -18.85 7.73 -4.05
CA PHE A 573 -19.39 8.39 -5.22
C PHE A 573 -18.23 9.12 -5.89
N VAL A 574 -17.87 8.73 -7.11
CA VAL A 574 -16.75 9.34 -7.84
C VAL A 574 -17.22 9.73 -9.23
N LEU A 575 -16.96 10.97 -9.60
CA LEU A 575 -17.13 11.49 -10.96
C LEU A 575 -15.75 11.85 -11.51
N GLY A 576 -15.35 11.20 -12.60
CA GLY A 576 -14.06 11.40 -13.24
C GLY A 576 -14.20 11.97 -14.65
N LEU A 577 -13.25 12.81 -15.04
CA LEU A 577 -13.01 13.28 -16.39
C LEU A 577 -11.56 12.97 -16.72
N GLU A 578 -11.33 12.25 -17.81
CA GLU A 578 -9.99 11.94 -18.32
C GLU A 578 -9.91 12.47 -19.75
N TYR A 579 -8.95 13.36 -20.00
CA TYR A 579 -8.76 14.03 -21.28
C TYR A 579 -7.37 13.76 -21.82
N TRP A 580 -7.33 13.09 -22.97
CA TRP A 580 -6.15 12.85 -23.78
C TRP A 580 -5.82 14.11 -24.57
N ILE A 581 -4.94 14.96 -24.03
CA ILE A 581 -4.59 16.24 -24.67
C ILE A 581 -3.77 15.98 -25.93
N SER A 582 -2.77 15.12 -25.79
CA SER A 582 -1.91 14.65 -26.86
C SER A 582 -1.17 13.41 -26.37
N ASP A 583 -0.41 12.82 -27.27
CA ASP A 583 0.54 11.77 -27.00
C ASP A 583 1.41 12.06 -25.76
N GLY A 584 1.37 11.16 -24.78
CA GLY A 584 2.09 11.28 -23.50
C GLY A 584 1.58 12.38 -22.57
N ASN A 585 0.44 13.03 -22.85
CA ASN A 585 -0.10 14.15 -22.09
C ASN A 585 -1.57 13.89 -21.72
N ILE A 586 -1.80 13.54 -20.45
CA ILE A 586 -3.13 13.16 -19.95
C ILE A 586 -3.50 14.10 -18.81
N PHE A 587 -4.71 14.64 -18.86
CA PHE A 587 -5.31 15.41 -17.78
C PHE A 587 -6.48 14.63 -17.18
N THR A 588 -6.46 14.46 -15.86
CA THR A 588 -7.49 13.80 -15.09
C THR A 588 -8.03 14.75 -14.04
N MET A 589 -9.36 14.81 -13.93
CA MET A 589 -10.07 15.52 -12.89
C MET A 589 -11.06 14.57 -12.24
N GLU A 590 -11.01 14.42 -10.91
CA GLU A 590 -11.94 13.59 -10.17
C GLU A 590 -12.60 14.38 -9.04
N MET A 591 -13.90 14.21 -8.87
CA MET A 591 -14.65 14.67 -7.71
C MET A 591 -15.13 13.45 -6.93
N TYR A 592 -14.99 13.45 -5.62
CA TYR A 592 -15.42 12.34 -4.79
C TYR A 592 -16.25 12.79 -3.58
N TYR A 593 -17.17 11.91 -3.17
CA TYR A 593 -17.90 11.98 -1.92
C TYR A 593 -17.97 10.59 -1.30
N LYS A 594 -17.58 10.49 -0.04
CA LYS A 594 -17.39 9.24 0.69
C LYS A 594 -17.98 9.33 2.10
N PRO A 595 -19.30 9.10 2.24
CA PRO A 595 -19.94 9.05 3.55
C PRO A 595 -19.71 7.69 4.22
N TYR A 596 -19.33 7.73 5.49
CA TYR A 596 -19.19 6.57 6.37
C TYR A 596 -20.43 6.45 7.23
N SER A 597 -21.09 5.30 7.17
CA SER A 597 -22.25 5.00 8.03
C SER A 597 -21.84 4.39 9.37
N THR A 598 -20.64 3.81 9.43
CA THR A 598 -20.11 3.21 10.65
C THR A 598 -18.58 3.30 10.63
N LEU A 599 -18.04 3.96 11.64
CA LEU A 599 -16.63 4.01 12.02
C LEU A 599 -16.52 3.65 13.50
N TYR A 600 -15.31 3.29 13.93
CA TYR A 600 -14.97 3.07 15.34
C TYR A 600 -13.79 3.96 15.68
N ASP A 601 -13.87 4.57 16.85
CA ASP A 601 -12.77 5.29 17.51
C ASP A 601 -12.64 4.74 18.95
N LEU A 602 -11.53 5.02 19.63
CA LEU A 602 -11.35 4.68 21.03
C LEU A 602 -12.38 5.42 21.89
N SER A 603 -12.99 4.70 22.84
CA SER A 603 -13.94 5.31 23.78
C SER A 603 -13.20 6.19 24.79
N VAL A 604 -13.74 7.40 25.01
CA VAL A 604 -13.27 8.34 26.05
C VAL A 604 -13.87 8.02 27.42
N VAL A 605 -14.92 7.18 27.46
CA VAL A 605 -15.65 6.82 28.68
C VAL A 605 -15.53 5.31 28.91
N TYR A 606 -14.80 4.92 29.96
CA TYR A 606 -14.68 3.54 30.40
C TYR A 606 -15.82 3.20 31.35
N THR A 607 -16.85 2.53 30.86
CA THR A 607 -17.99 2.13 31.70
C THR A 607 -17.80 0.77 32.37
N ASP A 608 -17.08 -0.14 31.72
CA ASP A 608 -16.76 -1.47 32.25
C ASP A 608 -15.51 -2.05 31.55
N VAL A 609 -14.39 -2.13 32.27
CA VAL A 609 -13.12 -2.69 31.76
C VAL A 609 -13.22 -4.16 31.36
N THR A 610 -14.31 -4.86 31.71
CA THR A 610 -14.56 -6.26 31.34
C THR A 610 -15.42 -6.42 30.07
N ASP A 611 -16.03 -5.35 29.56
CA ASP A 611 -16.82 -5.37 28.31
C ASP A 611 -16.00 -4.81 27.14
N GLU A 612 -15.57 -5.70 26.23
CA GLU A 612 -14.86 -5.37 24.99
C GLU A 612 -15.55 -4.27 24.15
N SER A 613 -16.89 -4.19 24.21
CA SER A 613 -17.65 -3.21 23.44
C SER A 613 -17.63 -1.79 24.03
N SER A 614 -17.11 -1.64 25.25
CA SER A 614 -16.95 -0.34 25.93
C SER A 614 -15.66 0.39 25.54
N PHE A 615 -14.67 -0.32 24.97
CA PHE A 615 -13.39 0.27 24.56
C PHE A 615 -13.46 1.07 23.26
N PHE A 616 -14.51 0.85 22.46
CA PHE A 616 -14.68 1.55 21.18
C PHE A 616 -16.06 2.19 21.06
N THR A 617 -16.07 3.42 20.56
CA THR A 617 -17.27 4.17 20.29
C THR A 617 -17.53 4.20 18.80
N SER A 618 -18.79 3.96 18.41
CA SER A 618 -19.19 4.06 17.01
C SER A 618 -19.37 5.52 16.60
N GLY A 619 -19.00 5.83 15.37
CA GLY A 619 -19.18 7.15 14.79
C GLY A 619 -19.58 7.09 13.32
N GLU A 620 -19.84 8.27 12.78
CA GLU A 620 -20.06 8.52 11.36
C GLU A 620 -18.96 9.45 10.81
N GLY A 621 -18.86 9.56 9.49
CA GLY A 621 -17.84 10.40 8.87
C GLY A 621 -18.19 10.82 7.47
N GLN A 622 -17.58 11.89 7.00
CA GLN A 622 -17.76 12.40 5.65
C GLN A 622 -16.44 12.89 5.07
N ASN A 623 -16.09 12.33 3.92
CA ASN A 623 -14.92 12.76 3.16
C ASN A 623 -15.36 13.21 1.77
N SER A 624 -14.92 14.37 1.32
CA SER A 624 -15.23 14.90 0.00
C SER A 624 -14.05 15.68 -0.57
N GLY A 625 -13.97 15.79 -1.89
CA GLY A 625 -12.89 16.55 -2.50
C GLY A 625 -12.88 16.56 -4.02
N ILE A 626 -11.93 17.34 -4.54
CA ILE A 626 -11.62 17.47 -5.96
C ILE A 626 -10.13 17.20 -6.15
N GLU A 627 -9.78 16.40 -7.13
CA GLU A 627 -8.42 16.02 -7.48
C GLU A 627 -8.16 16.38 -8.95
N LEU A 628 -7.04 17.02 -9.21
CA LEU A 628 -6.54 17.35 -10.55
C LEU A 628 -5.18 16.68 -10.71
N LEU A 629 -4.97 16.00 -11.82
CA LEU A 629 -3.72 15.34 -12.16
C LEU A 629 -3.39 15.62 -13.62
N TYR A 630 -2.22 16.18 -13.88
CA TYR A 630 -1.66 16.31 -15.22
C TYR A 630 -0.40 15.47 -15.30
N GLN A 631 -0.42 14.45 -16.15
CA GLN A 631 0.72 13.58 -16.43
C GLN A 631 1.30 13.98 -17.78
N PHE A 632 2.63 14.11 -17.82
CA PHE A 632 3.36 14.43 -19.04
C PHE A 632 4.52 13.45 -19.19
N ASN A 633 4.73 12.98 -20.41
CA ASN A 633 5.78 12.03 -20.74
C ASN A 633 6.29 12.30 -22.15
N ASN A 634 7.50 12.88 -22.21
CA ASN A 634 8.27 13.08 -23.43
C ASN A 634 9.66 12.45 -23.24
N ASN A 635 10.38 12.16 -24.33
CA ASN A 635 11.65 11.39 -24.35
C ASN A 635 12.74 11.90 -23.40
N LYS A 636 12.72 13.20 -23.05
CA LYS A 636 13.67 13.83 -22.12
C LYS A 636 13.08 14.17 -20.77
N ILE A 637 11.77 14.38 -20.68
CA ILE A 637 11.09 14.95 -19.52
C ILE A 637 9.82 14.13 -19.28
N ASN A 638 9.70 13.55 -18.09
CA ASN A 638 8.46 12.90 -17.67
C ASN A 638 8.14 13.24 -16.22
N GLY A 639 6.88 13.06 -15.83
CA GLY A 639 6.42 13.33 -14.48
C GLY A 639 4.95 13.71 -14.43
N TRP A 640 4.55 14.31 -13.32
CA TRP A 640 3.18 14.75 -13.12
C TRP A 640 3.08 15.93 -12.14
N VAL A 641 1.98 16.66 -12.25
CA VAL A 641 1.56 17.68 -11.30
C VAL A 641 0.18 17.31 -10.80
N GLY A 642 0.04 17.22 -9.48
CA GLY A 642 -1.20 16.91 -8.78
C GLY A 642 -1.64 18.06 -7.90
N TYR A 643 -2.95 18.29 -7.83
CA TYR A 643 -3.57 19.18 -6.84
C TYR A 643 -4.80 18.49 -6.25
N SER A 644 -4.99 18.57 -4.95
CA SER A 644 -6.21 18.14 -4.29
C SER A 644 -6.76 19.20 -3.35
N TYR A 645 -8.09 19.31 -3.38
CA TYR A 645 -8.88 20.00 -2.38
C TYR A 645 -9.71 18.97 -1.59
N SER A 646 -9.55 18.88 -0.28
CA SER A 646 -10.22 17.85 0.53
C SER A 646 -10.92 18.41 1.78
N PHE A 647 -12.02 17.79 2.16
CA PHE A 647 -12.71 18.02 3.43
C PHE A 647 -13.00 16.68 4.07
N VAL A 648 -12.50 16.49 5.30
CA VAL A 648 -12.55 15.23 6.06
C VAL A 648 -13.02 15.54 7.46
N ASN A 649 -14.11 14.91 7.88
CA ASN A 649 -14.78 15.22 9.13
C ASN A 649 -15.40 13.97 9.75
N ARG A 650 -15.33 13.86 11.08
CA ARG A 650 -15.85 12.71 11.86
C ARG A 650 -16.81 13.18 12.93
N GLU A 651 -17.75 12.31 13.28
CA GLU A 651 -18.67 12.50 14.39
C GLU A 651 -18.67 11.22 15.25
N ILE A 652 -18.32 11.34 16.53
CA ILE A 652 -18.38 10.23 17.50
C ILE A 652 -19.61 10.41 18.38
N ASP A 653 -20.34 9.31 18.64
CA ASP A 653 -21.45 9.29 19.60
C ASP A 653 -20.97 9.10 21.04
N LEU A 654 -20.81 10.21 21.78
CA LEU A 654 -20.33 10.20 23.17
C LEU A 654 -21.38 9.73 24.20
N ASN A 655 -22.62 9.43 23.78
CA ASN A 655 -23.73 9.07 24.67
C ASN A 655 -24.03 7.55 24.69
N LYS A 656 -23.12 6.71 24.22
CA LYS A 656 -23.31 5.26 24.04
C LYS A 656 -23.67 4.52 25.35
N ASP A 657 -23.27 5.04 26.51
CA ASP A 657 -23.49 4.44 27.84
C ASP A 657 -24.71 4.99 28.59
N GLY A 658 -25.39 6.00 28.05
CA GLY A 658 -26.51 6.67 28.70
C GLY A 658 -26.12 7.65 29.82
N ILE A 659 -24.83 7.97 30.02
CA ILE A 659 -24.34 8.97 30.98
C ILE A 659 -24.08 10.29 30.23
N ILE A 660 -24.91 11.30 30.49
CA ILE A 660 -24.91 12.56 29.72
C ILE A 660 -23.80 13.52 30.19
N GLN A 661 -22.89 13.89 29.27
CA GLN A 661 -22.26 15.23 29.26
C GLN A 661 -22.48 15.95 27.91
N GLU A 662 -22.31 15.31 26.76
CA GLU A 662 -22.67 15.82 25.41
C GLU A 662 -23.16 14.69 24.49
N LYS A 663 -23.98 15.00 23.47
CA LYS A 663 -24.63 13.99 22.61
C LYS A 663 -23.71 13.36 21.56
N SER A 664 -22.86 14.16 20.94
CA SER A 664 -21.86 13.71 19.97
C SER A 664 -20.77 14.77 19.89
N GLU A 665 -19.56 14.35 19.53
CA GLU A 665 -18.45 15.26 19.23
C GLU A 665 -18.17 15.24 17.73
N ASN A 666 -18.20 16.41 17.11
CA ASN A 666 -17.95 16.59 15.69
C ASN A 666 -16.63 17.35 15.50
N TYR A 667 -15.67 16.76 14.78
CA TYR A 667 -14.33 17.31 14.63
C TYR A 667 -13.72 16.99 13.26
N PRO A 668 -12.83 17.86 12.74
CA PRO A 668 -11.99 17.53 11.59
C PRO A 668 -11.08 16.36 11.94
N SER A 669 -10.96 15.37 11.06
CA SER A 669 -9.94 14.32 11.23
C SER A 669 -8.54 14.94 11.17
N ASN A 670 -7.60 14.34 11.90
CA ASN A 670 -6.14 14.59 11.81
C ASN A 670 -5.59 14.53 10.35
N TYR A 671 -6.31 13.88 9.43
CA TYR A 671 -5.98 13.75 8.02
C TYR A 671 -6.56 14.86 7.12
N SER A 672 -7.36 15.77 7.68
CA SER A 672 -8.01 16.84 6.94
C SER A 672 -7.00 17.89 6.50
N LYS A 673 -6.41 17.76 5.30
CA LYS A 673 -5.48 18.74 4.69
C LYS A 673 -6.16 19.38 3.48
N PRO A 674 -6.77 20.59 3.62
CA PRO A 674 -7.67 21.11 2.60
C PRO A 674 -7.04 21.37 1.26
N HIS A 675 -5.81 21.87 1.20
CA HIS A 675 -5.08 22.04 -0.05
C HIS A 675 -3.81 21.22 -0.02
N SER A 676 -3.57 20.44 -1.08
CA SER A 676 -2.30 19.75 -1.30
C SER A 676 -1.92 19.87 -2.77
N MET A 677 -0.66 20.20 -3.05
CA MET A 677 -0.08 20.26 -4.38
C MET A 677 1.21 19.45 -4.37
N ASN A 678 1.30 18.50 -5.30
CA ASN A 678 2.44 17.62 -5.47
C ASN A 678 2.99 17.77 -6.88
N PHE A 679 4.31 17.74 -7.04
CA PHE A 679 4.92 17.67 -8.37
C PHE A 679 6.05 16.65 -8.38
N VAL A 680 6.20 15.98 -9.53
CA VAL A 680 7.28 15.06 -9.85
C VAL A 680 7.79 15.41 -11.24
N LEU A 681 9.10 15.56 -11.39
CA LEU A 681 9.75 15.87 -12.65
C LEU A 681 11.06 15.08 -12.77
N ASN A 682 11.14 14.24 -13.77
CA ASN A 682 12.35 13.52 -14.14
C ASN A 682 12.89 14.07 -15.46
N TYR A 683 14.18 14.37 -15.48
CA TYR A 683 14.89 14.88 -16.64
C TYR A 683 16.07 13.99 -17.02
N LYS A 684 16.05 13.46 -18.24
CA LYS A 684 17.12 12.63 -18.79
C LYS A 684 18.23 13.52 -19.35
N LEU A 685 19.29 13.70 -18.56
CA LEU A 685 20.43 14.54 -18.89
C LEU A 685 21.34 13.93 -19.98
N SER A 686 21.47 12.61 -20.01
CA SER A 686 22.36 11.90 -20.97
C SER A 686 21.88 10.49 -21.28
N GLU A 687 21.72 10.18 -22.56
CA GLU A 687 21.40 8.83 -23.03
C GLU A 687 22.59 7.87 -22.95
N LYS A 688 23.80 8.34 -23.32
CA LYS A 688 25.00 7.48 -23.37
C LYS A 688 25.43 6.97 -22.00
N LYS A 689 25.16 7.73 -20.94
CA LYS A 689 25.54 7.41 -19.55
C LYS A 689 24.32 7.17 -18.65
N ASN A 690 23.11 7.08 -19.22
CA ASN A 690 21.85 6.95 -18.48
C ASN A 690 21.83 7.83 -17.22
N THR A 691 21.97 9.13 -17.41
CA THR A 691 22.01 10.09 -16.30
C THR A 691 20.65 10.77 -16.17
N PHE A 692 20.03 10.68 -15.00
CA PHE A 692 18.71 11.24 -14.72
C PHE A 692 18.78 12.20 -13.53
N LEU A 693 18.06 13.30 -13.63
CA LEU A 693 17.79 14.25 -12.56
C LEU A 693 16.32 14.13 -12.16
N GLY A 694 16.03 13.87 -10.90
CA GLY A 694 14.67 13.86 -10.36
C GLY A 694 14.44 15.08 -9.48
N PHE A 695 13.25 15.65 -9.56
CA PHE A 695 12.77 16.73 -8.70
C PHE A 695 11.38 16.38 -8.19
N THR A 696 11.17 16.50 -6.89
CA THR A 696 9.85 16.38 -6.28
C THR A 696 9.57 17.61 -5.43
N GLY A 697 8.30 17.89 -5.20
CA GLY A 697 7.92 18.76 -4.10
C GLY A 697 6.46 18.65 -3.73
N VAL A 698 6.21 19.06 -2.50
CA VAL A 698 4.93 18.95 -1.81
C VAL A 698 4.68 20.29 -1.13
N LEU A 699 3.51 20.85 -1.37
CA LEU A 699 2.99 22.05 -0.72
C LEU A 699 1.61 21.71 -0.19
N SER A 700 1.40 21.77 1.13
CA SER A 700 0.10 21.44 1.70
C SER A 700 -0.29 22.35 2.87
N SER A 701 -1.59 22.45 3.10
CA SER A 701 -2.14 23.01 4.33
C SER A 701 -1.64 22.22 5.53
N GLY A 702 -1.34 22.89 6.63
CA GLY A 702 -0.89 22.20 7.84
C GLY A 702 -1.94 21.23 8.38
N ALA A 703 -1.45 20.13 8.96
CA ALA A 703 -2.30 19.15 9.63
C ALA A 703 -3.07 19.84 10.78
N PRO A 704 -4.33 19.46 11.01
CA PRO A 704 -5.06 19.93 12.17
C PRO A 704 -4.49 19.33 13.45
N TYR A 705 -4.60 20.07 14.55
CA TYR A 705 -4.22 19.63 15.89
C TYR A 705 -5.10 20.30 16.94
N THR A 706 -5.22 19.65 18.10
CA THR A 706 -5.96 20.16 19.26
C THR A 706 -5.11 21.21 20.00
N PRO A 707 -5.51 22.49 20.03
CA PRO A 707 -4.71 23.54 20.65
C PRO A 707 -4.72 23.46 22.17
N VAL A 708 -3.61 23.82 22.79
CA VAL A 708 -3.58 24.14 24.23
C VAL A 708 -4.06 25.58 24.41
N ILE A 709 -5.22 25.75 25.04
CA ILE A 709 -5.86 27.06 25.25
C ILE A 709 -5.60 27.63 26.64
N GLY A 710 -5.09 26.81 27.55
CA GLY A 710 -4.79 27.20 28.92
C GLY A 710 -4.01 26.13 29.65
N LYS A 711 -3.85 26.33 30.95
CA LYS A 711 -3.21 25.38 31.85
C LYS A 711 -3.90 25.40 33.20
N SER A 712 -4.01 24.25 33.86
CA SER A 712 -4.58 24.11 35.20
C SER A 712 -3.66 23.25 36.06
N PHE A 713 -3.75 23.41 37.38
CA PHE A 713 -3.22 22.39 38.28
C PHE A 713 -4.08 21.12 38.17
N TYR A 714 -3.44 19.96 38.25
CA TYR A 714 -4.11 18.67 38.26
C TYR A 714 -5.03 18.55 39.49
N THR A 715 -6.24 17.99 39.32
CA THR A 715 -7.24 17.91 40.41
C THR A 715 -6.84 16.98 41.56
N SER A 716 -5.88 16.07 41.36
CA SER A 716 -5.32 15.20 42.40
C SER A 716 -4.00 15.71 42.98
N ALA A 717 -3.48 16.84 42.52
CA ALA A 717 -2.27 17.43 43.10
C ALA A 717 -2.64 18.14 44.40
N GLU A 718 -2.52 17.45 45.54
CA GLU A 718 -2.61 18.08 46.87
C GLU A 718 -1.44 19.06 47.13
N GLN A 719 -0.41 19.03 46.28
CA GLN A 719 0.76 19.88 46.35
C GLN A 719 0.79 20.85 45.16
N TYR A 720 0.62 22.14 45.46
CA TYR A 720 1.12 23.21 44.58
C TYR A 720 2.65 23.09 44.55
N GLY A 721 3.28 23.31 43.40
CA GLY A 721 4.73 23.17 43.26
C GLY A 721 5.53 23.95 44.32
N SER A 722 6.78 23.56 44.56
CA SER A 722 7.64 24.20 45.58
C SER A 722 7.97 25.66 45.22
N LEU A 723 8.52 26.44 46.16
CA LEU A 723 9.07 27.77 45.86
C LEU A 723 10.12 27.75 44.73
N GLU A 724 10.82 26.63 44.57
CA GLU A 724 11.84 26.39 43.55
C GLU A 724 11.23 25.94 42.21
N GLN A 725 10.07 25.26 42.25
CA GLN A 725 9.31 24.83 41.07
C GLN A 725 7.81 25.19 41.19
N PRO A 726 7.45 26.48 41.23
CA PRO A 726 6.08 26.91 41.56
C PRO A 726 5.04 26.54 40.48
N TYR A 727 5.49 26.05 39.33
CA TYR A 727 4.68 25.65 38.19
C TYR A 727 4.68 24.13 37.96
N ALA A 728 5.23 23.35 38.89
CA ALA A 728 5.10 21.90 38.86
C ALA A 728 3.61 21.51 38.90
N TYR A 729 3.26 20.42 38.21
CA TYR A 729 1.90 19.88 38.12
C TYR A 729 0.87 20.70 37.32
N LEU A 730 1.31 21.70 36.55
CA LEU A 730 0.46 22.31 35.54
C LEU A 730 0.27 21.38 34.33
N SER A 731 -0.98 21.07 34.00
CA SER A 731 -1.36 20.32 32.80
C SER A 731 -2.00 21.23 31.76
N ASN A 732 -1.96 20.77 30.51
CA ASN A 732 -2.62 21.43 29.38
C ASN A 732 -4.14 21.42 29.57
N ILE A 733 -4.78 22.57 29.34
CA ILE A 733 -6.21 22.62 29.01
C ILE A 733 -6.30 22.66 27.49
N TYR A 734 -6.86 21.59 26.92
CA TYR A 734 -7.07 21.48 25.48
C TYR A 734 -8.36 22.20 25.05
N GLY A 735 -8.33 22.82 23.88
CA GLY A 735 -9.52 23.34 23.21
C GLY A 735 -10.27 22.22 22.46
N SER A 736 -11.18 22.61 21.57
CA SER A 736 -11.91 21.64 20.74
C SER A 736 -10.96 20.80 19.89
N LYS A 737 -11.25 19.50 19.78
CA LYS A 737 -10.46 18.52 19.05
C LYS A 737 -10.18 18.98 17.61
N ASN A 738 -8.91 18.97 17.21
CA ASN A 738 -8.45 19.31 15.85
C ASN A 738 -8.91 20.69 15.32
N SER A 739 -9.22 21.64 16.21
CA SER A 739 -9.79 22.95 15.85
C SER A 739 -8.79 23.94 15.25
N THR A 740 -7.48 23.68 15.36
CA THR A 740 -6.42 24.55 14.82
C THR A 740 -5.50 23.79 13.88
N ARG A 741 -4.61 24.47 13.17
CA ARG A 741 -3.72 23.87 12.15
C ARG A 741 -2.28 24.33 12.33
N TYR A 742 -1.35 23.43 12.05
CA TYR A 742 0.06 23.79 11.91
C TYR A 742 0.27 24.77 10.74
N PRO A 743 1.43 25.45 10.67
CA PRO A 743 1.82 26.25 9.51
C PRO A 743 1.80 25.43 8.21
N MET A 744 1.77 26.12 7.08
CA MET A 744 1.83 25.50 5.75
C MET A 744 3.10 24.64 5.63
N TYR A 745 2.93 23.42 5.14
CA TYR A 745 4.01 22.48 4.90
C TYR A 745 4.57 22.68 3.50
N PHE A 746 5.90 22.69 3.37
CA PHE A 746 6.59 22.73 2.10
C PHE A 746 7.88 21.89 2.14
N ARG A 747 8.05 20.99 1.15
CA ARG A 747 9.27 20.20 0.96
C ARG A 747 9.59 20.10 -0.53
N ALA A 748 10.86 20.19 -0.87
CA ALA A 748 11.36 19.92 -2.21
C ALA A 748 12.59 19.02 -2.13
N ASP A 749 12.64 17.98 -2.96
CA ASP A 749 13.71 16.99 -2.97
C ASP A 749 14.31 16.88 -4.37
N VAL A 750 15.61 16.56 -4.44
CA VAL A 750 16.36 16.43 -5.69
C VAL A 750 17.15 15.13 -5.69
N SER A 751 17.17 14.43 -6.83
CA SER A 751 17.97 13.23 -7.03
C SER A 751 18.82 13.30 -8.31
N LEU A 752 19.95 12.61 -8.30
CA LEU A 752 20.80 12.36 -9.46
C LEU A 752 21.16 10.87 -9.49
N THR A 753 20.80 10.19 -10.57
CA THR A 753 21.24 8.82 -10.84
C THR A 753 22.12 8.78 -12.08
N ARG A 754 23.16 7.93 -12.05
CA ARG A 754 24.11 7.82 -13.16
C ARG A 754 24.76 6.46 -13.26
N ASP A 755 24.71 5.88 -14.45
CA ASP A 755 25.45 4.65 -14.76
C ASP A 755 26.95 4.92 -14.92
N GLY A 756 27.75 3.94 -14.49
CA GLY A 756 29.20 3.96 -14.48
C GLY A 756 29.78 2.55 -14.54
N ARG A 757 31.09 2.45 -14.30
CA ARG A 757 31.81 1.17 -14.21
C ARG A 757 32.87 1.22 -13.12
N ILE A 758 32.94 0.17 -12.30
CA ILE A 758 34.03 -0.09 -11.35
C ILE A 758 34.63 -1.46 -11.71
N PHE A 759 35.95 -1.55 -11.87
CA PHE A 759 36.64 -2.80 -12.28
C PHE A 759 36.01 -3.52 -13.50
N LYS A 760 35.54 -2.74 -14.50
CA LYS A 760 34.79 -3.20 -15.69
C LYS A 760 33.40 -3.79 -15.43
N LYS A 761 32.94 -3.85 -14.18
CA LYS A 761 31.56 -4.20 -13.82
C LYS A 761 30.67 -2.96 -13.87
N PRO A 762 29.43 -3.06 -14.39
CA PRO A 762 28.51 -1.94 -14.41
C PRO A 762 28.11 -1.58 -12.98
N VAL A 763 27.99 -0.28 -12.71
CA VAL A 763 27.50 0.25 -11.44
C VAL A 763 26.56 1.41 -11.70
N GLN A 764 25.65 1.69 -10.78
CA GLN A 764 24.82 2.89 -10.81
C GLN A 764 25.00 3.68 -9.52
N TRP A 765 25.35 4.96 -9.65
CA TRP A 765 25.48 5.89 -8.54
C TRP A 765 24.16 6.61 -8.31
N LYS A 766 23.77 6.79 -7.05
CA LYS A 766 22.56 7.49 -6.62
C LYS A 766 22.95 8.57 -5.61
N PHE A 767 22.56 9.81 -5.85
CA PHE A 767 22.73 10.94 -4.93
C PHE A 767 21.38 11.61 -4.73
N GLN A 768 21.03 11.97 -3.49
CA GLN A 768 19.78 12.67 -3.22
C GLN A 768 19.95 13.72 -2.13
N VAL A 769 19.15 14.78 -2.24
CA VAL A 769 19.02 15.86 -1.26
C VAL A 769 17.56 16.00 -0.92
N VAL A 770 17.18 15.64 0.30
CA VAL A 770 15.82 15.77 0.83
C VAL A 770 15.70 17.12 1.53
N ASN A 771 14.57 17.80 1.37
CA ASN A 771 14.29 19.15 1.86
C ASN A 771 15.41 20.14 1.49
N ILE A 772 15.70 20.27 0.20
CA ILE A 772 16.79 21.13 -0.33
C ILE A 772 16.66 22.60 0.09
N THR A 773 15.43 23.05 0.38
CA THR A 773 15.15 24.41 0.85
C THR A 773 15.36 24.57 2.36
N ASN A 774 15.62 23.48 3.09
CA ASN A 774 15.73 23.44 4.54
C ASN A 774 14.55 24.15 5.24
N ASN A 775 13.34 23.94 4.71
CA ASN A 775 12.14 24.57 5.26
C ASN A 775 11.78 23.90 6.59
N PHE A 776 11.46 24.70 7.62
CA PHE A 776 11.08 24.20 8.93
C PHE A 776 9.60 23.78 8.93
N ASN A 777 9.37 22.48 8.74
CA ASN A 777 8.03 21.90 8.74
C ASN A 777 7.69 21.43 10.16
N VAL A 778 6.68 22.02 10.82
CA VAL A 778 6.33 21.68 12.21
C VAL A 778 5.71 20.29 12.28
N LEU A 779 6.31 19.39 13.08
CA LEU A 779 5.75 18.10 13.46
C LEU A 779 4.75 18.26 14.62
N PHE A 780 5.20 18.87 15.72
CA PHE A 780 4.34 19.19 16.88
C PHE A 780 4.89 20.34 17.72
N TYR A 781 4.05 20.88 18.60
CA TYR A 781 4.44 21.86 19.61
C TYR A 781 4.66 21.21 20.97
N ASN A 782 5.77 21.52 21.62
CA ASN A 782 6.05 21.17 23.00
C ASN A 782 5.76 22.38 23.91
N TRP A 783 4.93 22.19 24.92
CA TRP A 783 4.50 23.22 25.87
C TRP A 783 5.22 23.04 27.20
N ASN A 784 6.20 23.91 27.48
CA ASN A 784 6.93 23.90 28.74
C ASN A 784 6.28 24.85 29.76
N HIS A 785 5.51 24.29 30.68
CA HIS A 785 4.84 25.04 31.74
C HIS A 785 5.72 25.43 32.94
N TYR A 786 6.92 24.86 33.07
CA TYR A 786 7.88 25.22 34.13
C TYR A 786 8.46 26.63 33.98
N SER A 787 8.26 27.26 32.82
CA SER A 787 8.64 28.64 32.55
C SER A 787 7.46 29.61 32.68
N SER A 788 7.76 30.85 33.09
CA SER A 788 6.78 31.94 33.19
C SER A 788 7.25 33.17 32.37
N PRO A 789 6.56 33.53 31.28
CA PRO A 789 5.42 32.81 30.68
C PRO A 789 5.84 31.44 30.15
N SER A 790 4.87 30.54 29.94
CA SER A 790 5.13 29.23 29.37
C SER A 790 5.79 29.36 28.00
N LYS A 791 6.83 28.57 27.77
CA LYS A 791 7.55 28.53 26.51
C LYS A 791 6.95 27.45 25.63
N VAL A 792 6.73 27.79 24.36
CA VAL A 792 6.33 26.84 23.32
C VAL A 792 7.49 26.66 22.38
N SER A 793 7.93 25.42 22.18
CA SER A 793 8.89 25.07 21.14
C SER A 793 8.22 24.21 20.08
N ALA A 794 8.74 24.24 18.86
CA ALA A 794 8.28 23.40 17.77
C ALA A 794 9.35 22.36 17.45
N VAL A 795 8.94 21.12 17.19
CA VAL A 795 9.81 20.06 16.67
C VAL A 795 9.61 19.99 15.15
N SER A 796 10.70 19.93 14.39
CA SER A 796 10.65 19.88 12.93
C SER A 796 10.49 18.44 12.41
N MET A 797 9.86 18.32 11.25
CA MET A 797 9.96 17.16 10.35
C MET A 797 11.34 17.14 9.64
N PHE A 798 11.49 16.43 8.51
CA PHE A 798 12.80 16.18 7.90
C PHE A 798 13.59 17.48 7.67
N PRO A 799 14.81 17.60 8.23
CA PRO A 799 15.72 18.67 7.88
C PRO A 799 16.30 18.43 6.47
N LEU A 800 17.24 19.28 6.05
CA LEU A 800 18.06 18.97 4.88
C LEU A 800 18.88 17.70 5.13
N ILE A 801 18.65 16.65 4.32
CA ILE A 801 19.34 15.36 4.43
C ILE A 801 20.01 15.03 3.10
N LEU A 802 21.28 14.63 3.16
CA LEU A 802 22.05 14.15 2.02
C LEU A 802 22.12 12.62 2.07
N THR A 803 21.74 11.96 0.98
CA THR A 803 21.84 10.50 0.87
C THR A 803 22.64 10.11 -0.37
N PHE A 804 23.26 8.94 -0.29
CA PHE A 804 24.09 8.39 -1.34
C PHE A 804 23.95 6.87 -1.37
N GLY A 805 24.03 6.28 -2.56
CA GLY A 805 24.04 4.84 -2.73
C GLY A 805 24.67 4.38 -4.04
N VAL A 806 25.02 3.11 -4.09
CA VAL A 806 25.65 2.45 -5.24
C VAL A 806 25.03 1.08 -5.46
N ASN A 807 24.61 0.83 -6.69
CA ASN A 807 24.17 -0.49 -7.15
C ASN A 807 25.28 -1.18 -7.97
N PHE A 808 25.47 -2.47 -7.73
CA PHE A 808 26.46 -3.34 -8.36
C PHE A 808 25.78 -4.53 -9.03
N GLU A 809 26.24 -4.89 -10.23
CA GLU A 809 25.91 -6.16 -10.89
C GLU A 809 27.15 -7.08 -10.82
N LEU A 810 26.98 -8.26 -10.20
CA LEU A 810 28.08 -9.19 -9.87
C LEU A 810 28.34 -10.25 -10.96
#